data_AF-A0A8H2ZNU7-F1
#
_entry.id   AF-A0A8H2ZNU7-F1
#
_cell.length_a   1.000
_cell.length_b   1.000
_cell.length_c   1.000
_cell.angle_alpha   90.00
_cell.angle_beta   90.00
_cell.angle_gamma   90.00
#
_symmetry.space_group_name_H-M   'P 1'
#
loop_
_entity.id
_entity.type
_entity.pdbx_description
1 polymer ?
#
loop_
_entity_poly.entity_id
_entity_poly.type
_entity_poly.pdbx_seq_one_letter_code
_entity_poly.pdbx_strand_id
1 'polypeptide(L)'
;MDRLIHAIRTTPLIDNHAQPLLIPSSKFKYPLISITTEANGDALKATHSSLAHIRATNQLAEILGCPQTWSDVTKAIAKENEKPDDVWAKRCFEGIETILLDDGLNTDNDAFDYSWHDKLTSSKCKRIVRIERLAADIVDQNLDLFAVSEDEFFASVLEGLLKAINDALSDPDVVAFKSVICYISGLDIPRACPLEEVKVSLLQCIMKQKAEGHSRFKSSDGQLLNSWAVHMTAGLVQESRTTHKKPIQFHTSLGDNDITLTRSSPSHLQGFIREYPDVPIVLLHAGYPWTKETGYLATVYSNVYADIGEVFPCVSQDGQEAVIRDLLELCPSQKIVWSTDGHWFPETYLLAKIQSREAFGKVLMEYVDKKIMTLTQAVKLVEDVFFNTSNELYGLQLKLKQTGTRVVERLANGVGAVKQTNGINRTNNFSATKSVNDINNFHQLNSNNNNSGVKSANGAKLLKHPSDLETFELFMANHPDVKFLRVQYIDYCSLTRLRILPMKRVRELLCDKNGDVSIGITNSSLTLTPVDHRIDSISPRGVLRLLTAVVSSMRPGPCHGYASAQAELRNQDNTPLDVCPRTTLRNIVNKAKNHGLEFLVGFELEIVFMKGTLNEENTIKFGPLPGADSHCWGSNNALPHAIRDVVGEIVDTFSNAGIDIEQWHPESATGQFEFVLPACAPLEATDMLLQAREIITTIAENHGWRATLHPKPIPDRIGTGAHVHVSIPTPEGEKEETYTHFYAGILKHLRSITALTYSNAASYDRMSAAGGFAGSTWVTWGTQNRETPLRKIDGSHWEIRCLDGLANIYLALAAMIGAGVEGVIAKEKMIWLDCDMCPAKLSQADRDDYNIKEMLPSSLEEALACLKSDQGMYRILGEAVVVTYIAMKRAELELMKPMNDEQRRNWIIERY
;
A
#
# COMPACT_ATOMS: atom_id res chain seq x y z
N MET A 1 -27.39 -39.40 -4.41
CA MET A 1 -27.26 -38.31 -5.40
C MET A 1 -28.59 -37.69 -5.76
N ASP A 2 -29.62 -38.47 -6.11
CA ASP A 2 -30.95 -37.94 -6.49
C ASP A 2 -31.53 -36.91 -5.50
N ARG A 3 -31.34 -37.12 -4.19
CA ARG A 3 -31.75 -36.15 -3.16
C ARG A 3 -31.05 -34.79 -3.28
N LEU A 4 -29.75 -34.77 -3.58
CA LEU A 4 -28.99 -33.53 -3.78
C LEU A 4 -29.43 -32.84 -5.06
N ILE A 5 -29.57 -33.60 -6.16
CA ILE A 5 -30.06 -33.06 -7.44
C ILE A 5 -31.47 -32.47 -7.27
N HIS A 6 -32.33 -33.13 -6.50
CA HIS A 6 -33.67 -32.63 -6.17
C HIS A 6 -33.57 -31.32 -5.40
N ALA A 7 -32.82 -31.27 -4.30
CA ALA A 7 -32.61 -30.04 -3.52
C ALA A 7 -32.09 -28.88 -4.40
N ILE A 8 -31.05 -29.13 -5.20
CA ILE A 8 -30.48 -28.13 -6.11
C ILE A 8 -31.48 -27.64 -7.15
N ARG A 9 -32.49 -28.42 -7.52
CA ARG A 9 -33.52 -28.01 -8.50
C ARG A 9 -34.74 -27.36 -7.88
N THR A 10 -35.13 -27.77 -6.67
CA THR A 10 -36.45 -27.45 -6.12
C THR A 10 -36.43 -26.56 -4.89
N THR A 11 -35.28 -26.38 -4.22
CA THR A 11 -35.17 -25.41 -3.14
C THR A 11 -35.51 -24.02 -3.70
N PRO A 12 -36.52 -23.32 -3.16
CA PRO A 12 -36.87 -21.97 -3.58
C PRO A 12 -35.70 -21.01 -3.31
N LEU A 13 -35.55 -19.99 -4.14
CA LEU A 13 -34.49 -18.98 -4.00
C LEU A 13 -35.03 -17.75 -3.28
N ILE A 14 -34.33 -17.27 -2.27
CA ILE A 14 -34.49 -15.90 -1.76
C ILE A 14 -33.39 -15.07 -2.37
N ASP A 15 -33.78 -14.16 -3.26
CA ASP A 15 -32.84 -13.24 -3.90
C ASP A 15 -32.56 -12.07 -2.96
N ASN A 16 -31.42 -12.09 -2.26
CA ASN A 16 -31.15 -11.12 -1.21
C ASN A 16 -30.71 -9.74 -1.71
N HIS A 17 -30.50 -9.56 -3.02
CA HIS A 17 -30.13 -8.29 -3.61
C HIS A 17 -30.47 -8.25 -5.10
N ALA A 18 -31.36 -7.34 -5.49
CA ALA A 18 -31.64 -7.07 -6.89
C ALA A 18 -32.10 -5.61 -7.07
N GLN A 19 -32.30 -5.22 -8.32
CA GLN A 19 -32.77 -3.89 -8.71
C GLN A 19 -34.10 -3.99 -9.47
N PRO A 20 -34.97 -2.96 -9.39
CA PRO A 20 -36.26 -2.98 -10.07
C PRO A 20 -36.16 -3.10 -11.61
N LEU A 21 -37.13 -3.79 -12.22
CA LEU A 21 -37.26 -3.90 -13.68
C LEU A 21 -37.68 -2.57 -14.32
N LEU A 22 -37.24 -2.33 -15.56
CA LEU A 22 -37.58 -1.12 -16.31
C LEU A 22 -39.07 -1.04 -16.67
N ILE A 23 -39.65 0.15 -16.57
CA ILE A 23 -40.96 0.42 -17.16
C ILE A 23 -40.89 0.35 -18.69
N PRO A 24 -41.99 0.03 -19.40
CA PRO A 24 -41.97 -0.19 -20.83
C PRO A 24 -41.40 0.97 -21.65
N SER A 25 -41.63 2.22 -21.24
CA SER A 25 -41.11 3.41 -21.93
C SER A 25 -39.59 3.58 -21.86
N SER A 26 -38.94 2.93 -20.89
CA SER A 26 -37.51 3.13 -20.59
C SER A 26 -36.64 1.97 -21.07
N LYS A 27 -37.24 0.89 -21.58
CA LYS A 27 -36.51 -0.29 -22.10
C LYS A 27 -35.49 0.02 -23.20
N PHE A 28 -35.70 1.09 -23.98
CA PHE A 28 -34.78 1.49 -25.06
C PHE A 28 -33.58 2.32 -24.58
N LYS A 29 -33.62 2.84 -23.34
CA LYS A 29 -32.52 3.62 -22.77
C LYS A 29 -31.31 2.75 -22.45
N TYR A 30 -31.54 1.48 -22.15
CA TYR A 30 -30.52 0.56 -21.69
C TYR A 30 -30.38 -0.63 -22.65
N PRO A 31 -29.14 -1.04 -22.99
CA PRO A 31 -28.93 -2.12 -23.93
C PRO A 31 -29.10 -3.48 -23.26
N LEU A 32 -29.98 -4.34 -23.80
CA LEU A 32 -30.25 -5.68 -23.28
C LEU A 32 -28.99 -6.56 -23.11
N ILE A 33 -27.88 -6.27 -23.80
CA ILE A 33 -26.62 -7.00 -23.64
C ILE A 33 -25.99 -6.83 -22.23
N SER A 34 -26.40 -5.82 -21.46
CA SER A 34 -25.91 -5.60 -20.09
C SER A 34 -26.25 -6.74 -19.14
N ILE A 35 -27.20 -7.63 -19.48
CA ILE A 35 -27.59 -8.79 -18.64
C ILE A 35 -26.46 -9.79 -18.34
N THR A 36 -25.26 -9.59 -18.91
CA THR A 36 -24.09 -10.48 -18.80
C THR A 36 -22.78 -9.73 -18.57
N THR A 37 -22.82 -8.42 -18.32
CA THR A 37 -21.62 -7.59 -18.20
C THR A 37 -21.91 -6.24 -17.53
N GLU A 38 -20.94 -5.76 -16.77
CA GLU A 38 -20.89 -4.38 -16.26
C GLU A 38 -20.18 -3.42 -17.24
N ALA A 39 -19.78 -3.91 -18.42
CA ALA A 39 -19.23 -3.04 -19.45
C ALA A 39 -20.27 -2.02 -19.91
N ASN A 40 -19.87 -0.75 -20.06
CA ASN A 40 -20.71 0.31 -20.59
C ASN A 40 -20.05 1.00 -21.82
N GLY A 41 -20.80 1.88 -22.48
CA GLY A 41 -20.31 2.65 -23.62
C GLY A 41 -19.75 1.77 -24.76
N ASP A 42 -18.58 2.14 -25.28
CA ASP A 42 -17.94 1.42 -26.39
C ASP A 42 -17.49 -0.01 -26.03
N ALA A 43 -17.25 -0.30 -24.74
CA ALA A 43 -16.79 -1.60 -24.29
C ALA A 43 -17.85 -2.70 -24.51
N LEU A 44 -19.14 -2.34 -24.51
CA LEU A 44 -20.26 -3.26 -24.78
C LEU A 44 -20.13 -4.00 -26.12
N LYS A 45 -19.47 -3.40 -27.12
CA LYS A 45 -19.28 -4.01 -28.44
C LYS A 45 -18.48 -5.31 -28.36
N ALA A 46 -17.51 -5.38 -27.45
CA ALA A 46 -16.64 -6.55 -27.30
C ALA A 46 -17.31 -7.68 -26.49
N THR A 47 -18.36 -7.37 -25.71
CA THR A 47 -19.09 -8.33 -24.86
C THR A 47 -19.55 -9.57 -25.60
N HIS A 48 -19.92 -9.45 -26.89
CA HIS A 48 -20.35 -10.59 -27.70
C HIS A 48 -19.35 -11.75 -27.76
N SER A 49 -18.07 -11.47 -27.53
CA SER A 49 -16.99 -12.46 -27.54
C SER A 49 -16.68 -13.07 -26.16
N SER A 50 -17.32 -12.59 -25.09
CA SER A 50 -17.06 -13.08 -23.73
C SER A 50 -17.71 -14.46 -23.51
N LEU A 51 -17.04 -15.32 -22.72
CA LEU A 51 -17.57 -16.64 -22.39
C LEU A 51 -18.90 -16.57 -21.63
N ALA A 52 -19.06 -15.55 -20.78
CA ALA A 52 -20.30 -15.27 -20.06
C ALA A 52 -21.46 -15.02 -21.05
N HIS A 53 -21.26 -14.12 -22.01
CA HIS A 53 -22.28 -13.76 -23.00
C HIS A 53 -22.58 -14.90 -23.98
N ILE A 54 -21.56 -15.63 -24.44
CA ILE A 54 -21.75 -16.79 -25.33
C ILE A 54 -22.59 -17.85 -24.64
N ARG A 55 -22.31 -18.17 -23.36
CA ARG A 55 -23.10 -19.13 -22.58
C ARG A 55 -24.54 -18.67 -22.40
N ALA A 56 -24.74 -17.41 -22.01
CA ALA A 56 -26.08 -16.84 -21.85
C ALA A 56 -26.89 -16.87 -23.16
N THR A 57 -26.26 -16.53 -24.29
CA THR A 57 -26.89 -16.60 -25.62
C THR A 57 -27.37 -18.02 -25.93
N ASN A 58 -26.53 -19.03 -25.68
CA ASN A 58 -26.89 -20.43 -25.93
C ASN A 58 -28.04 -20.90 -25.05
N GLN A 59 -28.01 -20.57 -23.75
CA GLN A 59 -29.06 -20.93 -22.79
C GLN A 59 -30.39 -20.24 -23.12
N LEU A 60 -30.37 -18.94 -23.42
CA LEU A 60 -31.58 -18.21 -23.81
C LEU A 60 -32.16 -18.73 -25.13
N ALA A 61 -31.31 -19.02 -26.12
CA ALA A 61 -31.74 -19.57 -27.40
C ALA A 61 -32.46 -20.93 -27.23
N GLU A 62 -31.94 -21.80 -26.38
CA GLU A 62 -32.59 -23.07 -26.03
C GLU A 62 -33.95 -22.87 -25.37
N ILE A 63 -34.02 -21.98 -24.37
CA ILE A 63 -35.25 -21.68 -23.61
C ILE A 63 -36.34 -21.06 -24.49
N LEU A 64 -35.93 -20.24 -25.46
CA LEU A 64 -36.79 -19.51 -26.40
C LEU A 64 -37.10 -20.33 -27.66
N GLY A 65 -36.39 -21.43 -27.91
CA GLY A 65 -36.55 -22.26 -29.10
C GLY A 65 -36.13 -21.55 -30.39
N CYS A 66 -35.05 -20.77 -30.36
CA CYS A 66 -34.51 -20.04 -31.51
C CYS A 66 -33.04 -20.41 -31.80
N PRO A 67 -32.48 -20.01 -32.95
CA PRO A 67 -31.06 -20.23 -33.24
C PRO A 67 -30.12 -19.56 -32.21
N GLN A 68 -28.94 -20.15 -31.99
CA GLN A 68 -27.93 -19.71 -31.03
C GLN A 68 -27.14 -18.48 -31.51
N THR A 69 -27.85 -17.41 -31.90
CA THR A 69 -27.26 -16.10 -32.20
C THR A 69 -27.91 -15.04 -31.34
N TRP A 70 -27.13 -14.04 -30.90
CA TRP A 70 -27.67 -12.95 -30.09
C TRP A 70 -28.77 -12.17 -30.82
N SER A 71 -28.69 -12.04 -32.15
CA SER A 71 -29.74 -11.39 -32.95
C SER A 71 -31.07 -12.15 -32.89
N ASP A 72 -31.04 -13.49 -32.90
CA ASP A 72 -32.26 -14.30 -32.84
C ASP A 72 -32.83 -14.36 -31.41
N VAL A 73 -31.96 -14.41 -30.40
CA VAL A 73 -32.34 -14.31 -28.98
C VAL A 73 -33.04 -12.99 -28.69
N THR A 74 -32.47 -11.85 -29.09
CA THR A 74 -33.06 -10.52 -28.87
C THR A 74 -34.42 -10.37 -29.56
N LYS A 75 -34.60 -10.89 -30.78
CA LYS A 75 -35.90 -10.92 -31.47
C LYS A 75 -36.92 -11.81 -30.75
N ALA A 76 -36.50 -12.97 -30.27
CA ALA A 76 -37.37 -13.88 -29.54
C ALA A 76 -37.81 -13.27 -28.20
N ILE A 77 -36.90 -12.62 -27.46
CA ILE A 77 -37.21 -11.86 -26.25
C ILE A 77 -38.19 -10.72 -26.54
N ALA A 78 -38.00 -9.97 -27.62
CA ALA A 78 -38.93 -8.91 -28.01
C ALA A 78 -40.36 -9.46 -28.22
N LYS A 79 -40.49 -10.61 -28.90
CA LYS A 79 -41.76 -11.30 -29.12
C LYS A 79 -42.39 -11.82 -27.82
N GLU A 80 -41.58 -12.33 -26.89
CA GLU A 80 -42.07 -12.75 -25.56
C GLU A 80 -42.59 -11.56 -24.75
N ASN A 81 -41.92 -10.40 -24.83
CA ASN A 81 -42.34 -9.16 -24.18
C ASN A 81 -43.63 -8.55 -24.74
N GLU A 82 -44.06 -8.91 -25.96
CA GLU A 82 -45.34 -8.48 -26.53
C GLU A 82 -46.55 -9.23 -25.93
N LYS A 83 -46.31 -10.35 -25.23
CA LYS A 83 -47.40 -11.12 -24.62
C LYS A 83 -47.99 -10.35 -23.44
N PRO A 84 -49.33 -10.39 -23.25
CA PRO A 84 -49.97 -9.72 -22.13
C PRO A 84 -49.57 -10.36 -20.78
N ASP A 85 -49.92 -9.68 -19.68
CA ASP A 85 -49.81 -10.18 -18.31
C ASP A 85 -48.39 -10.53 -17.83
N ASP A 86 -47.36 -9.93 -18.44
CA ASP A 86 -45.95 -10.11 -18.09
C ASP A 86 -45.52 -11.59 -18.03
N VAL A 87 -46.10 -12.43 -18.91
CA VAL A 87 -45.88 -13.88 -18.91
C VAL A 87 -44.40 -14.24 -18.97
N TRP A 88 -43.62 -13.49 -19.76
CA TRP A 88 -42.18 -13.69 -19.87
C TRP A 88 -41.45 -13.39 -18.56
N ALA A 89 -41.71 -12.23 -17.94
CA ALA A 89 -41.12 -11.89 -16.65
C ALA A 89 -41.50 -12.93 -15.58
N LYS A 90 -42.76 -13.37 -15.52
CA LYS A 90 -43.20 -14.43 -14.60
C LYS A 90 -42.42 -15.74 -14.80
N ARG A 91 -42.16 -16.13 -16.06
CA ARG A 91 -41.35 -17.31 -16.38
C ARG A 91 -39.90 -17.16 -15.93
N CYS A 92 -39.31 -15.97 -16.08
CA CYS A 92 -37.95 -15.70 -15.61
C CYS A 92 -37.83 -15.85 -14.09
N PHE A 93 -38.81 -15.36 -13.35
CA PHE A 93 -38.84 -15.36 -11.88
C PHE A 93 -39.34 -16.67 -11.24
N GLU A 94 -39.82 -17.63 -12.04
CA GLU A 94 -40.34 -18.90 -11.51
C GLU A 94 -39.32 -19.61 -10.60
N GLY A 95 -39.74 -20.01 -9.39
CA GLY A 95 -38.89 -20.66 -8.39
C GLY A 95 -38.14 -19.70 -7.45
N ILE A 96 -38.30 -18.38 -7.62
CA ILE A 96 -37.90 -17.37 -6.65
C ILE A 96 -39.06 -17.15 -5.65
N GLU A 97 -38.77 -17.32 -4.36
CA GLU A 97 -39.74 -17.15 -3.29
C GLU A 97 -40.03 -15.66 -3.06
N THR A 98 -38.98 -14.84 -2.90
CA THR A 98 -39.07 -13.38 -2.77
C THR A 98 -37.77 -12.73 -3.23
N ILE A 99 -37.82 -11.43 -3.53
CA ILE A 99 -36.68 -10.58 -3.88
C ILE A 99 -36.58 -9.39 -2.92
N LEU A 100 -35.34 -9.05 -2.56
CA LEU A 100 -35.02 -7.87 -1.76
C LEU A 100 -34.43 -6.80 -2.70
N LEU A 101 -35.20 -5.75 -2.95
CA LEU A 101 -34.91 -4.76 -3.98
C LEU A 101 -34.29 -3.50 -3.39
N ASP A 102 -33.13 -3.12 -3.93
CA ASP A 102 -32.57 -1.78 -3.76
C ASP A 102 -33.40 -0.78 -4.57
N ASP A 103 -34.14 0.08 -3.88
CA ASP A 103 -35.05 1.05 -4.51
C ASP A 103 -34.37 2.39 -4.83
N GLY A 104 -33.06 2.51 -4.59
CA GLY A 104 -32.29 3.74 -4.78
C GLY A 104 -31.70 3.94 -6.18
N LEU A 105 -31.70 2.91 -7.04
CA LEU A 105 -31.16 2.99 -8.41
C LEU A 105 -32.15 3.61 -9.43
N ASN A 106 -33.37 3.99 -9.01
CA ASN A 106 -34.40 4.53 -9.91
C ASN A 106 -34.10 5.98 -10.32
N THR A 107 -33.08 6.17 -11.16
CA THR A 107 -32.81 7.46 -11.81
C THR A 107 -33.93 7.74 -12.81
N ASP A 108 -34.62 8.86 -12.63
CA ASP A 108 -35.65 9.39 -13.55
C ASP A 108 -36.97 8.60 -13.70
N ASN A 109 -37.34 7.81 -12.69
CA ASN A 109 -38.57 6.99 -12.70
C ASN A 109 -38.63 6.00 -13.88
N ASP A 110 -37.46 5.47 -14.27
CA ASP A 110 -37.31 4.53 -15.39
C ASP A 110 -37.62 3.07 -15.01
N ALA A 111 -37.83 2.79 -13.73
CA ALA A 111 -38.12 1.45 -13.23
C ALA A 111 -39.43 1.38 -12.43
N PHE A 112 -40.01 0.18 -12.38
CA PHE A 112 -41.19 -0.08 -11.57
C PHE A 112 -40.89 0.10 -10.07
N ASP A 113 -41.92 0.43 -9.30
CA ASP A 113 -41.84 0.38 -7.84
C ASP A 113 -41.56 -1.06 -7.36
N TYR A 114 -40.91 -1.20 -6.20
CA TYR A 114 -40.57 -2.52 -5.67
C TYR A 114 -41.82 -3.41 -5.50
N SER A 115 -42.96 -2.85 -5.08
CA SER A 115 -44.20 -3.59 -4.84
C SER A 115 -44.82 -4.17 -6.11
N TRP A 116 -44.50 -3.62 -7.30
CA TRP A 116 -44.94 -4.18 -8.57
C TRP A 116 -44.44 -5.60 -8.80
N HIS A 117 -43.28 -5.95 -8.21
CA HIS A 117 -42.64 -7.24 -8.36
C HIS A 117 -43.30 -8.35 -7.53
N ASP A 118 -44.20 -8.02 -6.60
CA ASP A 118 -44.99 -8.99 -5.82
C ASP A 118 -45.77 -9.97 -6.69
N LYS A 119 -46.09 -9.57 -7.93
CA LYS A 119 -46.80 -10.42 -8.90
C LYS A 119 -45.90 -11.44 -9.62
N LEU A 120 -44.58 -11.32 -9.47
CA LEU A 120 -43.58 -12.18 -10.11
C LEU A 120 -43.03 -13.25 -9.15
N THR A 121 -43.17 -13.05 -7.84
CA THR A 121 -42.65 -13.94 -6.79
C THR A 121 -43.78 -14.67 -6.04
N SER A 122 -43.42 -15.68 -5.24
CA SER A 122 -44.40 -16.43 -4.43
C SER A 122 -44.81 -15.71 -3.14
N SER A 123 -43.90 -14.94 -2.58
CA SER A 123 -44.03 -14.13 -1.38
C SER A 123 -43.72 -12.67 -1.71
N LYS A 124 -44.25 -11.74 -0.90
CA LYS A 124 -44.05 -10.29 -1.11
C LYS A 124 -42.57 -9.92 -1.12
N CYS A 125 -42.22 -9.01 -2.01
CA CYS A 125 -40.90 -8.41 -2.12
C CYS A 125 -40.66 -7.45 -0.96
N LYS A 126 -39.39 -7.16 -0.69
CA LYS A 126 -38.98 -6.24 0.37
C LYS A 126 -38.00 -5.21 -0.17
N ARG A 127 -37.82 -4.14 0.59
CA ARG A 127 -37.01 -2.97 0.22
C ARG A 127 -35.66 -2.99 0.91
N ILE A 128 -34.67 -2.52 0.19
CA ILE A 128 -33.32 -2.20 0.66
C ILE A 128 -33.10 -0.73 0.38
N VAL A 129 -32.79 0.05 1.41
CA VAL A 129 -32.60 1.50 1.26
C VAL A 129 -31.14 1.81 0.93
N ARG A 130 -30.89 2.46 -0.21
CA ARG A 130 -29.54 2.92 -0.59
C ARG A 130 -29.19 4.21 0.16
N ILE A 131 -28.15 4.14 0.99
CA ILE A 131 -27.74 5.21 1.92
C ILE A 131 -27.35 6.48 1.15
N GLU A 132 -26.56 6.34 0.09
CA GLU A 132 -26.06 7.49 -0.69
C GLU A 132 -27.17 8.19 -1.47
N ARG A 133 -28.19 7.44 -1.92
CA ARG A 133 -29.37 8.01 -2.58
C ARG A 133 -30.22 8.78 -1.58
N LEU A 134 -30.45 8.20 -0.40
CA LEU A 134 -31.17 8.84 0.68
C LEU A 134 -30.49 10.16 1.11
N ALA A 135 -29.16 10.15 1.24
CA ALA A 135 -28.38 11.34 1.54
C ALA A 135 -28.54 12.43 0.48
N ALA A 136 -28.45 12.06 -0.81
CA ALA A 136 -28.63 13.01 -1.91
C ALA A 136 -30.03 13.63 -1.94
N ASP A 137 -31.08 12.82 -1.75
CA ASP A 137 -32.46 13.31 -1.75
C ASP A 137 -32.74 14.28 -0.58
N ILE A 138 -32.13 14.04 0.59
CA ILE A 138 -32.24 14.95 1.74
C ILE A 138 -31.48 16.24 1.51
N VAL A 139 -30.30 16.19 0.88
CA VAL A 139 -29.58 17.39 0.46
C VAL A 139 -30.46 18.21 -0.49
N ASP A 140 -30.99 17.59 -1.54
CA ASP A 140 -31.85 18.24 -2.54
C ASP A 140 -33.09 18.91 -1.92
N GLN A 141 -33.75 18.23 -0.97
CA GLN A 141 -34.93 18.76 -0.26
C GLN A 141 -34.64 20.02 0.56
N ASN A 142 -33.39 20.21 0.98
CA ASN A 142 -33.00 21.32 1.84
C ASN A 142 -32.22 22.42 1.09
N LEU A 143 -31.96 22.29 -0.22
CA LEU A 143 -31.15 23.26 -0.99
C LEU A 143 -31.67 24.70 -0.93
N ASP A 144 -32.96 24.92 -0.71
CA ASP A 144 -33.52 26.27 -0.55
C ASP A 144 -33.03 26.95 0.74
N LEU A 145 -32.79 26.19 1.81
CA LEU A 145 -32.24 26.70 3.07
C LEU A 145 -30.77 27.13 2.92
N PHE A 146 -30.03 26.50 2.01
CA PHE A 146 -28.64 26.86 1.73
C PHE A 146 -28.50 28.32 1.27
N ALA A 147 -29.52 28.89 0.61
CA ALA A 147 -29.54 30.31 0.23
C ALA A 147 -29.82 31.26 1.39
N VAL A 148 -30.31 30.74 2.53
CA VAL A 148 -30.69 31.51 3.73
C VAL A 148 -29.62 31.43 4.81
N SER A 149 -29.20 30.20 5.17
CA SER A 149 -28.20 29.95 6.21
C SER A 149 -27.52 28.59 6.00
N GLU A 150 -26.18 28.61 5.92
CA GLU A 150 -25.38 27.38 5.80
C GLU A 150 -25.49 26.47 7.04
N ASP A 151 -25.64 27.07 8.22
CA ASP A 151 -25.82 26.34 9.48
C ASP A 151 -27.18 25.64 9.55
N GLU A 152 -28.26 26.36 9.21
CA GLU A 152 -29.61 25.79 9.22
C GLU A 152 -29.79 24.73 8.15
N PHE A 153 -29.19 24.94 6.97
CA PHE A 153 -29.13 23.94 5.91
C PHE A 153 -28.45 22.65 6.40
N PHE A 154 -27.24 22.76 6.94
CA PHE A 154 -26.49 21.59 7.38
C PHE A 154 -27.19 20.85 8.51
N ALA A 155 -27.71 21.57 9.51
CA ALA A 155 -28.50 20.98 10.59
C ALA A 155 -29.73 20.22 10.05
N SER A 156 -30.46 20.81 9.10
CA SER A 156 -31.64 20.17 8.49
C SER A 156 -31.28 18.92 7.69
N VAL A 157 -30.11 18.88 7.04
CA VAL A 157 -29.60 17.68 6.36
C VAL A 157 -29.30 16.56 7.37
N LEU A 158 -28.62 16.87 8.49
CA LEU A 158 -28.33 15.85 9.52
C LEU A 158 -29.60 15.32 10.19
N GLU A 159 -30.53 16.22 10.56
CA GLU A 159 -31.82 15.84 11.15
C GLU A 159 -32.66 15.02 10.17
N GLY A 160 -32.68 15.42 8.89
CA GLY A 160 -33.34 14.70 7.81
C GLY A 160 -32.80 13.28 7.64
N LEU A 161 -31.47 13.13 7.63
CA LEU A 161 -30.79 11.82 7.54
C LEU A 161 -31.13 10.93 8.73
N LEU A 162 -30.97 11.47 9.94
CA LEU A 162 -31.29 10.76 11.18
C LEU A 162 -32.74 10.28 11.19
N LYS A 163 -33.69 11.16 10.81
CA LYS A 163 -35.10 10.82 10.76
C LYS A 163 -35.38 9.75 9.70
N ALA A 164 -34.89 9.93 8.48
CA ALA A 164 -35.17 9.01 7.39
C ALA A 164 -34.60 7.61 7.64
N ILE A 165 -33.40 7.50 8.25
CA ILE A 165 -32.83 6.21 8.64
C ILE A 165 -33.67 5.55 9.74
N ASN A 166 -34.16 6.30 10.73
CA ASN A 166 -35.04 5.76 11.78
C ASN A 166 -36.42 5.33 11.23
N ASP A 167 -36.99 6.09 10.30
CA ASP A 167 -38.22 5.73 9.60
C ASP A 167 -38.00 4.43 8.81
N ALA A 168 -36.90 4.31 8.08
CA ALA A 168 -36.52 3.09 7.37
C ALA A 168 -36.25 1.91 8.32
N LEU A 169 -35.67 2.12 9.49
CA LEU A 169 -35.51 1.08 10.53
C LEU A 169 -36.86 0.59 11.07
N SER A 170 -37.85 1.48 11.15
CA SER A 170 -39.19 1.18 11.67
C SER A 170 -40.14 0.60 10.62
N ASP A 171 -39.86 0.80 9.33
CA ASP A 171 -40.67 0.29 8.22
C ASP A 171 -40.54 -1.25 8.12
N PRO A 172 -41.65 -2.02 8.22
CA PRO A 172 -41.64 -3.48 8.09
C PRO A 172 -41.40 -3.99 6.67
N ASP A 173 -41.49 -3.13 5.66
CA ASP A 173 -41.16 -3.47 4.26
C ASP A 173 -39.69 -3.22 3.93
N VAL A 174 -38.99 -2.42 4.72
CA VAL A 174 -37.51 -2.28 4.64
C VAL A 174 -36.86 -3.39 5.45
N VAL A 175 -35.96 -4.16 4.83
CA VAL A 175 -35.25 -5.26 5.50
C VAL A 175 -33.75 -5.03 5.64
N ALA A 176 -33.18 -4.08 4.89
CA ALA A 176 -31.75 -3.81 4.90
C ALA A 176 -31.44 -2.40 4.39
N PHE A 177 -30.17 -2.02 4.55
CA PHE A 177 -29.56 -0.88 3.87
C PHE A 177 -28.52 -1.35 2.86
N LYS A 178 -28.23 -0.53 1.86
CA LYS A 178 -27.16 -0.75 0.88
C LYS A 178 -26.26 0.48 0.84
N SER A 179 -24.96 0.24 0.76
CA SER A 179 -23.96 1.26 0.48
C SER A 179 -23.24 0.96 -0.83
N VAL A 180 -23.10 2.01 -1.64
CA VAL A 180 -22.25 2.04 -2.84
C VAL A 180 -21.00 2.90 -2.64
N ILE A 181 -20.64 3.19 -1.39
CA ILE A 181 -19.47 3.97 -0.98
C ILE A 181 -18.16 3.50 -1.65
N CYS A 182 -18.09 2.23 -2.05
CA CYS A 182 -16.93 1.67 -2.77
C CYS A 182 -16.63 2.41 -4.09
N TYR A 183 -17.65 2.95 -4.77
CA TYR A 183 -17.49 3.75 -6.00
C TYR A 183 -17.03 5.18 -5.71
N ILE A 184 -17.17 5.64 -4.45
CA ILE A 184 -16.97 7.03 -4.06
C ILE A 184 -15.62 7.19 -3.35
N SER A 185 -15.44 6.52 -2.20
CA SER A 185 -14.20 6.56 -1.43
C SER A 185 -13.41 5.25 -1.44
N GLY A 186 -13.95 4.19 -2.04
CA GLY A 186 -13.51 2.84 -1.71
C GLY A 186 -14.04 2.36 -0.36
N LEU A 187 -13.61 1.17 0.02
CA LEU A 187 -14.11 0.43 1.18
C LEU A 187 -13.36 0.70 2.49
N ASP A 188 -12.28 1.50 2.45
CA ASP A 188 -11.62 2.03 3.65
C ASP A 188 -12.38 3.29 4.10
N ILE A 189 -13.47 3.08 4.84
CA ILE A 189 -14.40 4.14 5.23
C ILE A 189 -13.83 4.88 6.45
N PRO A 190 -13.58 6.20 6.34
CA PRO A 190 -12.93 6.96 7.41
C PRO A 190 -13.84 7.10 8.64
N ARG A 191 -13.32 6.65 9.79
CA ARG A 191 -14.02 6.56 11.07
C ARG A 191 -14.47 7.90 11.67
N ALA A 192 -13.63 8.93 11.57
CA ALA A 192 -13.85 10.20 12.26
C ALA A 192 -13.64 11.34 11.27
N CYS A 193 -14.74 11.90 10.79
CA CYS A 193 -14.74 13.19 10.13
C CYS A 193 -15.50 14.16 11.05
N PRO A 194 -14.84 15.21 11.60
CA PRO A 194 -15.52 16.26 12.34
C PRO A 194 -16.72 16.79 11.53
N LEU A 195 -17.86 17.00 12.18
CA LEU A 195 -19.08 17.50 11.50
C LEU A 195 -18.81 18.79 10.72
N GLU A 196 -17.90 19.65 11.21
CA GLU A 196 -17.46 20.85 10.49
C GLU A 196 -16.75 20.55 9.18
N GLU A 197 -15.94 19.48 9.10
CA GLU A 197 -15.30 19.07 7.85
C GLU A 197 -16.32 18.49 6.87
N VAL A 198 -17.28 17.69 7.36
CA VAL A 198 -18.41 17.21 6.55
C VAL A 198 -19.20 18.38 5.99
N LYS A 199 -19.49 19.39 6.82
CA LYS A 199 -20.17 20.62 6.42
C LYS A 199 -19.39 21.34 5.33
N VAL A 200 -18.13 21.70 5.57
CA VAL A 200 -17.30 22.44 4.61
C VAL A 200 -17.20 21.69 3.28
N SER A 201 -16.97 20.37 3.31
CA SER A 201 -16.89 19.53 2.12
C SER A 201 -18.21 19.49 1.35
N LEU A 202 -19.34 19.36 2.05
CA LEU A 202 -20.67 19.37 1.44
C LEU A 202 -20.97 20.71 0.76
N LEU A 203 -20.69 21.83 1.42
CA LEU A 203 -20.93 23.16 0.85
C LEU A 203 -20.07 23.40 -0.40
N GLN A 204 -18.79 23.03 -0.36
CA GLN A 204 -17.90 23.11 -1.52
C GLN A 204 -18.39 22.25 -2.69
N CYS A 205 -18.85 21.04 -2.39
CA CYS A 205 -19.42 20.12 -3.37
C CYS A 205 -20.65 20.73 -4.05
N ILE A 206 -21.59 21.27 -3.27
CA ILE A 206 -22.81 21.91 -3.80
C ILE A 206 -22.45 23.13 -4.67
N MET A 207 -21.53 23.99 -4.20
CA MET A 207 -21.10 25.17 -4.97
C MET A 207 -20.46 24.77 -6.31
N LYS A 208 -19.59 23.75 -6.30
CA LYS A 208 -18.96 23.21 -7.51
C LYS A 208 -20.00 22.66 -8.48
N GLN A 209 -20.89 21.79 -8.02
CA GLN A 209 -21.91 21.17 -8.86
C GLN A 209 -22.88 22.20 -9.46
N LYS A 210 -23.25 23.23 -8.68
CA LYS A 210 -24.07 24.34 -9.17
C LYS A 210 -23.35 25.15 -10.25
N ALA A 211 -22.05 25.38 -10.11
CA ALA A 211 -21.22 26.04 -11.12
C ALA A 211 -21.10 25.21 -12.42
N GLU A 212 -21.11 23.88 -12.31
CA GLU A 212 -21.13 22.93 -13.43
C GLU A 212 -22.54 22.76 -14.05
N GLY A 213 -23.56 23.45 -13.52
CA GLY A 213 -24.92 23.45 -14.05
C GLY A 213 -25.77 22.26 -13.60
N HIS A 214 -25.38 21.54 -12.54
CA HIS A 214 -26.19 20.47 -11.97
C HIS A 214 -27.37 21.01 -11.16
N SER A 215 -28.56 20.49 -11.44
CA SER A 215 -29.82 20.85 -10.76
C SER A 215 -30.16 19.96 -9.56
N ARG A 216 -29.43 18.85 -9.39
CA ARG A 216 -29.55 17.89 -8.28
C ARG A 216 -28.17 17.54 -7.76
N PHE A 217 -28.10 17.24 -6.47
CA PHE A 217 -26.89 16.83 -5.82
C PHE A 217 -26.45 15.45 -6.31
N LYS A 218 -25.21 15.37 -6.83
CA LYS A 218 -24.59 14.09 -7.17
C LYS A 218 -23.85 13.55 -5.95
N SER A 219 -24.32 12.40 -5.44
CA SER A 219 -23.70 11.74 -4.28
C SER A 219 -22.24 11.33 -4.54
N SER A 220 -21.85 11.09 -5.80
CA SER A 220 -20.49 10.69 -6.20
C SER A 220 -19.40 11.69 -5.78
N ASP A 221 -19.74 12.97 -5.61
CA ASP A 221 -18.78 14.00 -5.20
C ASP A 221 -18.78 14.26 -3.68
N GLY A 222 -19.75 13.71 -2.94
CA GLY A 222 -19.99 13.96 -1.52
C GLY A 222 -19.26 13.00 -0.58
N GLN A 223 -17.96 12.78 -0.76
CA GLN A 223 -17.22 11.68 -0.09
C GLN A 223 -17.40 11.65 1.45
N LEU A 224 -17.23 12.79 2.12
CA LEU A 224 -17.32 12.87 3.58
C LEU A 224 -18.76 12.73 4.10
N LEU A 225 -19.74 13.29 3.39
CA LEU A 225 -21.15 13.12 3.74
C LEU A 225 -21.57 11.65 3.65
N ASN A 226 -21.21 10.96 2.58
CA ASN A 226 -21.58 9.54 2.42
C ASN A 226 -20.89 8.66 3.46
N SER A 227 -19.60 8.90 3.76
CA SER A 227 -18.89 8.18 4.83
C SER A 227 -19.59 8.37 6.16
N TRP A 228 -19.98 9.60 6.49
CA TRP A 228 -20.72 9.92 7.70
C TRP A 228 -22.11 9.26 7.73
N ALA A 229 -22.85 9.28 6.61
CA ALA A 229 -24.18 8.66 6.51
C ALA A 229 -24.11 7.14 6.70
N VAL A 230 -23.06 6.48 6.20
CA VAL A 230 -22.84 5.04 6.40
C VAL A 230 -22.55 4.73 7.88
N HIS A 231 -21.66 5.49 8.53
CA HIS A 231 -21.38 5.34 9.96
C HIS A 231 -22.61 5.64 10.84
N MET A 232 -23.38 6.67 10.51
CA MET A 232 -24.66 6.98 11.17
C MET A 232 -25.64 5.82 11.04
N THR A 233 -25.78 5.26 9.83
CA THR A 233 -26.68 4.12 9.59
C THR A 233 -26.27 2.92 10.43
N ALA A 234 -24.98 2.58 10.46
CA ALA A 234 -24.47 1.47 11.27
C ALA A 234 -24.63 1.72 12.78
N GLY A 235 -24.39 2.94 13.26
CA GLY A 235 -24.65 3.32 14.65
C GLY A 235 -26.11 3.10 15.05
N LEU A 236 -27.05 3.57 14.22
CA LEU A 236 -28.48 3.42 14.48
C LEU A 236 -28.95 1.97 14.41
N VAL A 237 -28.43 1.18 13.45
CA VAL A 237 -28.67 -0.27 13.40
C VAL A 237 -28.15 -0.94 14.68
N GLN A 238 -26.94 -0.62 15.13
CA GLN A 238 -26.34 -1.16 16.34
C GLN A 238 -27.14 -0.79 17.60
N GLU A 239 -27.67 0.43 17.67
CA GLU A 239 -28.46 0.92 18.81
C GLU A 239 -29.92 0.42 18.81
N SER A 240 -30.45 -0.05 17.67
CA SER A 240 -31.81 -0.60 17.58
C SER A 240 -32.07 -1.66 18.66
N ARG A 241 -33.22 -1.60 19.34
CA ARG A 241 -33.56 -2.61 20.37
C ARG A 241 -34.19 -3.88 19.80
N THR A 242 -34.30 -4.01 18.48
CA THR A 242 -34.86 -5.20 17.84
C THR A 242 -33.91 -6.39 17.98
N THR A 243 -34.47 -7.58 18.22
CA THR A 243 -33.68 -8.83 18.20
C THR A 243 -33.13 -9.13 16.81
N HIS A 244 -33.84 -8.66 15.77
CA HIS A 244 -33.43 -8.79 14.39
C HIS A 244 -32.87 -7.46 13.88
N LYS A 245 -31.55 -7.41 13.67
CA LYS A 245 -30.85 -6.22 13.15
C LYS A 245 -30.94 -6.21 11.62
N LYS A 246 -31.32 -5.08 11.02
CA LYS A 246 -31.34 -4.93 9.56
C LYS A 246 -29.89 -4.89 9.04
N PRO A 247 -29.48 -5.80 8.14
CA PRO A 247 -28.11 -5.80 7.60
C PRO A 247 -27.79 -4.53 6.80
N ILE A 248 -26.50 -4.23 6.70
CA ILE A 248 -25.95 -3.30 5.72
C ILE A 248 -25.21 -4.10 4.65
N GLN A 249 -25.65 -3.95 3.41
CA GLN A 249 -25.00 -4.56 2.26
C GLN A 249 -23.99 -3.57 1.67
N PHE A 250 -22.77 -4.03 1.41
CA PHE A 250 -21.75 -3.24 0.74
C PHE A 250 -21.52 -3.82 -0.65
N HIS A 251 -21.63 -2.97 -1.68
CA HIS A 251 -21.11 -3.33 -2.99
C HIS A 251 -19.60 -3.56 -2.87
N THR A 252 -19.10 -4.70 -3.37
CA THR A 252 -17.67 -4.99 -3.35
C THR A 252 -17.22 -5.52 -4.71
N SER A 253 -16.22 -4.85 -5.28
CA SER A 253 -15.56 -5.25 -6.53
C SER A 253 -16.48 -5.30 -7.75
N LEU A 254 -16.60 -6.42 -8.49
CA LEU A 254 -17.35 -6.57 -9.75
C LEU A 254 -18.50 -5.54 -9.90
N GLY A 255 -18.41 -4.68 -10.91
CA GLY A 255 -19.21 -3.47 -11.00
C GLY A 255 -18.82 -2.57 -12.19
N ASP A 256 -19.43 -1.38 -12.24
CA ASP A 256 -19.29 -0.39 -13.33
C ASP A 256 -17.85 0.13 -13.52
N ASN A 257 -17.60 0.77 -14.68
CA ASN A 257 -16.25 1.18 -15.09
C ASN A 257 -15.64 2.36 -14.31
N ASP A 258 -16.39 3.00 -13.42
CA ASP A 258 -15.94 4.05 -12.52
C ASP A 258 -15.45 3.51 -11.16
N ILE A 259 -15.53 2.19 -10.94
CA ILE A 259 -14.97 1.56 -9.74
C ILE A 259 -13.45 1.57 -9.77
N THR A 260 -12.84 1.90 -8.63
CA THR A 260 -11.40 1.65 -8.41
C THR A 260 -11.20 0.26 -7.82
N LEU A 261 -10.89 -0.73 -8.68
CA LEU A 261 -10.85 -2.16 -8.32
C LEU A 261 -10.01 -2.51 -7.08
N THR A 262 -8.88 -1.83 -6.85
CA THR A 262 -8.02 -2.07 -5.68
C THR A 262 -8.60 -1.51 -4.39
N ARG A 263 -9.40 -0.44 -4.47
CA ARG A 263 -10.08 0.19 -3.33
C ARG A 263 -11.43 -0.45 -3.01
N SER A 264 -11.92 -1.34 -3.87
CA SER A 264 -13.15 -2.10 -3.68
C SER A 264 -12.93 -3.53 -3.17
N SER A 265 -11.69 -3.87 -2.79
CA SER A 265 -11.35 -5.08 -2.02
C SER A 265 -12.11 -5.07 -0.69
N PRO A 266 -12.83 -6.15 -0.35
CA PRO A 266 -13.54 -6.28 0.92
C PRO A 266 -12.62 -6.14 2.15
N SER A 267 -11.32 -6.45 2.02
CA SER A 267 -10.37 -6.37 3.13
C SER A 267 -10.24 -4.99 3.76
N HIS A 268 -10.53 -3.92 3.00
CA HIS A 268 -10.53 -2.54 3.49
C HIS A 268 -11.65 -2.26 4.49
N LEU A 269 -12.76 -3.00 4.43
CA LEU A 269 -13.88 -2.84 5.39
C LEU A 269 -13.56 -3.34 6.80
N GLN A 270 -12.40 -3.94 7.06
CA GLN A 270 -12.07 -4.52 8.36
C GLN A 270 -12.18 -3.52 9.52
N GLY A 271 -11.79 -2.26 9.30
CA GLY A 271 -11.95 -1.19 10.30
C GLY A 271 -13.40 -1.01 10.69
N PHE A 272 -14.27 -0.84 9.68
CA PHE A 272 -15.71 -0.69 9.83
C PHE A 272 -16.37 -1.91 10.48
N ILE A 273 -16.02 -3.12 10.03
CA ILE A 273 -16.56 -4.38 10.57
C ILE A 273 -16.27 -4.52 12.06
N ARG A 274 -15.04 -4.18 12.50
CA ARG A 274 -14.64 -4.24 13.91
C ARG A 274 -15.32 -3.20 14.78
N GLU A 275 -15.67 -2.05 14.20
CA GLU A 275 -16.33 -0.97 14.92
C GLU A 275 -17.82 -1.25 15.18
N TYR A 276 -18.47 -1.98 14.28
CA TYR A 276 -19.88 -2.33 14.38
C TYR A 276 -20.12 -3.84 14.50
N PRO A 277 -19.61 -4.50 15.56
CA PRO A 277 -19.62 -5.96 15.68
C PRO A 277 -21.03 -6.56 15.78
N ASP A 278 -22.05 -5.76 16.12
CA ASP A 278 -23.45 -6.19 16.23
C ASP A 278 -24.30 -5.88 14.99
N VAL A 279 -23.71 -5.20 13.99
CA VAL A 279 -24.38 -4.88 12.73
C VAL A 279 -24.08 -6.00 11.72
N PRO A 280 -25.09 -6.74 11.22
CA PRO A 280 -24.86 -7.70 10.16
C PRO A 280 -24.43 -7.00 8.87
N ILE A 281 -23.33 -7.45 8.29
CA ILE A 281 -22.70 -6.87 7.10
C ILE A 281 -22.70 -7.92 6.00
N VAL A 282 -23.20 -7.57 4.81
CA VAL A 282 -23.20 -8.45 3.64
C VAL A 282 -22.24 -7.89 2.59
N LEU A 283 -21.23 -8.66 2.23
CA LEU A 283 -20.27 -8.34 1.19
C LEU A 283 -20.80 -8.90 -0.15
N LEU A 284 -21.20 -8.00 -1.05
CA LEU A 284 -21.90 -8.38 -2.29
C LEU A 284 -20.96 -8.81 -3.41
N HIS A 285 -21.51 -9.53 -4.38
CA HIS A 285 -20.86 -9.81 -5.68
C HIS A 285 -19.66 -10.74 -5.57
N ALA A 286 -19.68 -11.62 -4.55
CA ALA A 286 -18.58 -12.48 -4.14
C ALA A 286 -17.26 -11.74 -3.87
N GLY A 287 -17.28 -10.41 -3.78
CA GLY A 287 -16.08 -9.56 -3.82
C GLY A 287 -15.16 -9.83 -5.01
N TYR A 288 -15.65 -10.35 -6.13
CA TYR A 288 -14.81 -10.77 -7.26
C TYR A 288 -13.98 -9.60 -7.82
N PRO A 289 -12.63 -9.71 -7.96
CA PRO A 289 -11.83 -10.94 -7.97
C PRO A 289 -11.27 -11.37 -6.59
N TRP A 290 -11.58 -10.65 -5.52
CA TRP A 290 -11.11 -10.86 -4.14
C TRP A 290 -11.97 -11.89 -3.36
N THR A 291 -12.49 -12.90 -4.03
CA THR A 291 -13.43 -13.86 -3.43
C THR A 291 -12.90 -14.57 -2.18
N LYS A 292 -11.59 -14.82 -2.14
CA LYS A 292 -10.93 -15.39 -0.96
C LYS A 292 -10.93 -14.45 0.25
N GLU A 293 -10.80 -13.15 0.03
CA GLU A 293 -10.92 -12.15 1.09
C GLU A 293 -12.35 -12.13 1.64
N THR A 294 -13.36 -12.12 0.76
CA THR A 294 -14.78 -12.23 1.14
C THR A 294 -15.02 -13.46 2.02
N GLY A 295 -14.53 -14.63 1.58
CA GLY A 295 -14.66 -15.87 2.32
C GLY A 295 -13.95 -15.84 3.68
N TYR A 296 -12.74 -15.29 3.73
CA TYR A 296 -11.97 -15.11 4.97
C TYR A 296 -12.71 -14.20 5.96
N LEU A 297 -13.17 -13.02 5.53
CA LEU A 297 -13.86 -12.06 6.39
C LEU A 297 -15.15 -12.64 6.98
N ALA A 298 -15.97 -13.29 6.15
CA ALA A 298 -17.18 -13.98 6.62
C ALA A 298 -16.83 -15.12 7.61
N THR A 299 -15.68 -15.76 7.45
CA THR A 299 -15.22 -16.79 8.40
C THR A 299 -14.84 -16.19 9.76
N VAL A 300 -14.02 -15.14 9.77
CA VAL A 300 -13.41 -14.62 11.00
C VAL A 300 -14.28 -13.61 11.77
N TYR A 301 -15.19 -12.90 11.11
CA TYR A 301 -16.08 -11.94 11.76
C TYR A 301 -17.49 -12.51 11.90
N SER A 302 -18.02 -12.53 13.14
CA SER A 302 -19.34 -13.09 13.45
C SER A 302 -20.49 -12.42 12.71
N ASN A 303 -20.35 -11.13 12.43
CA ASN A 303 -21.35 -10.29 11.80
C ASN A 303 -21.23 -10.18 10.27
N VAL A 304 -20.26 -10.84 9.63
CA VAL A 304 -20.04 -10.75 8.18
C VAL A 304 -20.61 -11.95 7.44
N TYR A 305 -21.30 -11.68 6.33
CA TYR A 305 -21.90 -12.63 5.40
C TYR A 305 -21.37 -12.38 3.99
N ALA A 306 -21.20 -13.46 3.22
CA ALA A 306 -20.75 -13.44 1.85
C ALA A 306 -21.93 -13.68 0.91
N ASP A 307 -22.24 -12.70 0.07
CA ASP A 307 -23.14 -12.89 -1.05
C ASP A 307 -22.37 -13.37 -2.29
N ILE A 308 -23.00 -14.22 -3.09
CA ILE A 308 -22.40 -14.83 -4.29
C ILE A 308 -23.08 -14.36 -5.58
N GLY A 309 -23.83 -13.26 -5.54
CA GLY A 309 -24.54 -12.73 -6.70
C GLY A 309 -23.65 -12.09 -7.75
N GLU A 310 -24.27 -11.59 -8.80
CA GLU A 310 -23.68 -10.92 -9.99
C GLU A 310 -22.73 -11.76 -10.85
N VAL A 311 -21.87 -12.61 -10.25
CA VAL A 311 -21.03 -13.58 -10.98
C VAL A 311 -21.88 -14.53 -11.83
N PHE A 312 -23.15 -14.70 -11.47
CA PHE A 312 -24.19 -15.32 -12.27
C PHE A 312 -25.06 -14.20 -12.89
N PRO A 313 -24.94 -13.87 -14.20
CA PRO A 313 -24.22 -14.58 -15.25
C PRO A 313 -22.93 -13.90 -15.74
N CYS A 314 -22.40 -12.89 -15.03
CA CYS A 314 -21.30 -12.05 -15.53
C CYS A 314 -19.94 -12.76 -15.61
N VAL A 315 -19.77 -13.93 -15.00
CA VAL A 315 -18.54 -14.74 -15.04
C VAL A 315 -18.76 -16.04 -15.83
N SER A 316 -17.70 -16.56 -16.47
CA SER A 316 -17.73 -17.86 -17.16
C SER A 316 -18.13 -19.01 -16.23
N GLN A 317 -18.58 -20.14 -16.78
CA GLN A 317 -18.96 -21.32 -15.98
C GLN A 317 -17.83 -21.79 -15.05
N ASP A 318 -16.60 -21.92 -15.56
CA ASP A 318 -15.48 -22.36 -14.73
C ASP A 318 -15.13 -21.34 -13.66
N GLY A 319 -15.29 -20.04 -13.95
CA GLY A 319 -15.11 -18.97 -12.96
C GLY A 319 -16.18 -18.98 -11.87
N GLN A 320 -17.44 -19.23 -12.21
CA GLN A 320 -18.52 -19.41 -11.24
C GLN A 320 -18.26 -20.60 -10.30
N GLU A 321 -17.82 -21.72 -10.86
CA GLU A 321 -17.43 -22.89 -10.07
C GLU A 321 -16.22 -22.61 -9.18
N ALA A 322 -15.23 -21.85 -9.66
CA ALA A 322 -14.10 -21.41 -8.87
C ALA A 322 -14.51 -20.51 -7.70
N VAL A 323 -15.40 -19.54 -7.93
CA VAL A 323 -15.95 -18.66 -6.87
C VAL A 323 -16.64 -19.48 -5.77
N ILE A 324 -17.46 -20.46 -6.13
CA ILE A 324 -18.10 -21.34 -5.14
C ILE A 324 -17.03 -22.12 -4.35
N ARG A 325 -15.99 -22.63 -5.01
CA ARG A 325 -14.91 -23.38 -4.33
C ARG A 325 -14.09 -22.51 -3.40
N ASP A 326 -13.72 -21.31 -3.84
CA ASP A 326 -12.95 -20.34 -3.06
C ASP A 326 -13.72 -19.91 -1.80
N LEU A 327 -15.02 -19.67 -1.90
CA LEU A 327 -15.84 -19.37 -0.72
C LEU A 327 -15.96 -20.57 0.21
N LEU A 328 -16.23 -21.76 -0.32
CA LEU A 328 -16.35 -22.98 0.48
C LEU A 328 -15.02 -23.46 1.07
N GLU A 329 -13.89 -22.88 0.69
CA GLU A 329 -12.57 -23.18 1.27
C GLU A 329 -12.53 -22.87 2.77
N LEU A 330 -13.14 -21.74 3.17
CA LEU A 330 -13.14 -21.26 4.56
C LEU A 330 -14.54 -20.91 5.08
N CYS A 331 -15.41 -20.35 4.24
CA CYS A 331 -16.65 -19.73 4.67
C CYS A 331 -17.70 -20.78 5.09
N PRO A 332 -18.25 -20.68 6.32
CA PRO A 332 -19.37 -21.52 6.72
C PRO A 332 -20.60 -21.31 5.81
N SER A 333 -21.28 -22.39 5.40
CA SER A 333 -22.44 -22.29 4.50
C SER A 333 -23.58 -21.43 5.04
N GLN A 334 -23.70 -21.33 6.37
CA GLN A 334 -24.70 -20.49 7.05
C GLN A 334 -24.35 -18.99 7.03
N LYS A 335 -23.22 -18.62 6.42
CA LYS A 335 -22.82 -17.23 6.18
C LYS A 335 -22.77 -16.87 4.70
N ILE A 336 -23.18 -17.80 3.84
CA ILE A 336 -23.25 -17.58 2.40
C ILE A 336 -24.73 -17.34 2.04
N VAL A 337 -24.99 -16.24 1.34
CA VAL A 337 -26.30 -15.88 0.78
C VAL A 337 -26.22 -15.80 -0.73
N TRP A 338 -27.37 -15.84 -1.40
CA TRP A 338 -27.47 -15.84 -2.85
C TRP A 338 -28.35 -14.70 -3.35
N SER A 339 -27.85 -13.98 -4.34
CA SER A 339 -28.61 -12.97 -5.07
C SER A 339 -28.39 -13.09 -6.57
N THR A 340 -29.25 -12.43 -7.34
CA THR A 340 -29.06 -12.29 -8.79
C THR A 340 -28.28 -11.04 -9.14
N ASP A 341 -28.32 -10.02 -8.28
CA ASP A 341 -28.02 -8.63 -8.63
C ASP A 341 -28.74 -8.17 -9.92
N GLY A 342 -29.91 -8.76 -10.17
CA GLY A 342 -30.64 -8.57 -11.40
C GLY A 342 -31.11 -7.13 -11.54
N HIS A 343 -30.61 -6.44 -12.56
CA HIS A 343 -31.03 -5.08 -12.88
C HIS A 343 -31.70 -4.98 -14.26
N TRP A 344 -32.74 -4.15 -14.32
CA TRP A 344 -33.49 -3.73 -15.52
C TRP A 344 -34.30 -4.79 -16.28
N PHE A 345 -33.74 -5.98 -16.48
CA PHE A 345 -34.25 -7.00 -17.39
C PHE A 345 -34.54 -8.32 -16.66
N PRO A 346 -35.69 -8.97 -16.93
CA PRO A 346 -36.04 -10.23 -16.26
C PRO A 346 -35.10 -11.39 -16.62
N GLU A 347 -34.40 -11.33 -17.75
CA GLU A 347 -33.49 -12.37 -18.23
C GLU A 347 -32.31 -12.62 -17.29
N THR A 348 -31.82 -11.59 -16.58
CA THR A 348 -30.73 -11.74 -15.61
C THR A 348 -31.12 -12.73 -14.50
N TYR A 349 -32.34 -12.62 -13.98
CA TYR A 349 -32.88 -13.53 -12.96
C TYR A 349 -32.97 -14.98 -13.44
N LEU A 350 -33.42 -15.16 -14.68
CA LEU A 350 -33.52 -16.48 -15.31
C LEU A 350 -32.14 -17.14 -15.45
N LEU A 351 -31.17 -16.39 -15.99
CA LEU A 351 -29.81 -16.85 -16.19
C LEU A 351 -29.13 -17.15 -14.85
N ALA A 352 -29.21 -16.23 -13.89
CA ALA A 352 -28.62 -16.39 -12.57
C ALA A 352 -29.13 -17.65 -11.85
N LYS A 353 -30.45 -17.90 -11.89
CA LYS A 353 -31.09 -19.10 -11.34
C LYS A 353 -30.58 -20.39 -11.99
N ILE A 354 -30.50 -20.43 -13.32
CA ILE A 354 -30.08 -21.64 -14.04
C ILE A 354 -28.59 -21.90 -13.78
N GLN A 355 -27.76 -20.88 -13.95
CA GLN A 355 -26.32 -20.99 -13.87
C GLN A 355 -25.83 -21.29 -12.44
N SER A 356 -26.44 -20.68 -11.41
CA SER A 356 -26.15 -21.02 -10.02
C SER A 356 -26.48 -22.47 -9.72
N ARG A 357 -27.66 -22.98 -10.11
CA ARG A 357 -28.03 -24.39 -9.91
C ARG A 357 -27.09 -25.35 -10.64
N GLU A 358 -26.65 -25.02 -11.86
CA GLU A 358 -25.66 -25.80 -12.59
C GLU A 358 -24.31 -25.84 -11.88
N ALA A 359 -23.79 -24.68 -11.45
CA ALA A 359 -22.51 -24.56 -10.78
C ALA A 359 -22.50 -25.28 -9.42
N PHE A 360 -23.53 -25.08 -8.59
CA PHE A 360 -23.71 -25.83 -7.34
C PHE A 360 -23.87 -27.33 -7.61
N GLY A 361 -24.59 -27.70 -8.67
CA GLY A 361 -24.70 -29.07 -9.16
C GLY A 361 -23.33 -29.71 -9.33
N LYS A 362 -22.48 -29.10 -10.16
CA LYS A 362 -21.15 -29.64 -10.46
C LYS A 362 -20.24 -29.67 -9.23
N VAL A 363 -20.15 -28.56 -8.48
CA VAL A 363 -19.25 -28.45 -7.32
C VAL A 363 -19.65 -29.43 -6.20
N LEU A 364 -20.93 -29.47 -5.81
CA LEU A 364 -21.36 -30.28 -4.67
C LEU A 364 -21.42 -31.77 -4.99
N MET A 365 -21.80 -32.14 -6.22
CA MET A 365 -21.74 -33.55 -6.62
C MET A 365 -20.31 -34.07 -6.56
N GLU A 366 -19.35 -33.29 -7.06
CA GLU A 366 -17.93 -33.63 -6.98
C GLU A 366 -17.45 -33.76 -5.53
N TYR A 367 -17.85 -32.85 -4.63
CA TYR A 367 -17.46 -32.92 -3.22
C TYR A 367 -18.08 -34.11 -2.48
N VAL A 368 -19.30 -34.52 -2.84
CA VAL A 368 -19.92 -35.75 -2.33
C VAL A 368 -19.20 -36.99 -2.86
N ASP A 369 -18.89 -37.04 -4.15
CA ASP A 369 -18.19 -38.16 -4.78
C ASP A 369 -16.78 -38.34 -4.22
N LYS A 370 -16.06 -37.23 -3.98
CA LYS A 370 -14.75 -37.20 -3.32
C LYS A 370 -14.81 -37.44 -1.81
N LYS A 371 -16.01 -37.62 -1.23
CA LYS A 371 -16.23 -37.80 0.22
C LYS A 371 -15.72 -36.65 1.08
N ILE A 372 -15.63 -35.44 0.51
CA ILE A 372 -15.34 -34.21 1.24
C ILE A 372 -16.52 -33.85 2.16
N MET A 373 -17.75 -34.11 1.69
CA MET A 373 -18.97 -33.95 2.48
C MET A 373 -19.99 -35.06 2.22
N THR A 374 -20.87 -35.29 3.19
CA THR A 374 -21.99 -36.23 3.05
C THR A 374 -23.11 -35.65 2.19
N LEU A 375 -23.95 -36.52 1.63
CA LEU A 375 -25.15 -36.11 0.88
C LEU A 375 -26.07 -35.20 1.72
N THR A 376 -26.18 -35.45 3.03
CA THR A 376 -27.04 -34.65 3.92
C THR A 376 -26.45 -33.26 4.15
N GLN A 377 -25.13 -33.15 4.32
CA GLN A 377 -24.45 -31.85 4.42
C GLN A 377 -24.57 -31.04 3.13
N ALA A 378 -24.41 -31.68 1.96
CA ALA A 378 -24.56 -31.01 0.67
C ALA A 378 -26.00 -30.50 0.45
N VAL A 379 -27.02 -31.28 0.82
CA VAL A 379 -28.42 -30.83 0.77
C VAL A 379 -28.66 -29.63 1.70
N LYS A 380 -28.15 -29.70 2.93
CA LYS A 380 -28.27 -28.59 3.89
C LYS A 380 -27.57 -27.33 3.39
N LEU A 381 -26.41 -27.45 2.78
CA LEU A 381 -25.67 -26.33 2.18
C LEU A 381 -26.51 -25.62 1.12
N VAL A 382 -27.15 -26.37 0.22
CA VAL A 382 -28.06 -25.81 -0.80
C VAL A 382 -29.25 -25.09 -0.16
N GLU A 383 -29.88 -25.73 0.82
CA GLU A 383 -31.02 -25.14 1.55
C GLU A 383 -30.61 -23.85 2.30
N ASP A 384 -29.39 -23.80 2.82
CA ASP A 384 -28.87 -22.63 3.53
C ASP A 384 -28.60 -21.48 2.59
N VAL A 385 -27.79 -21.71 1.56
CA VAL A 385 -27.40 -20.66 0.61
C VAL A 385 -28.60 -20.11 -0.16
N PHE A 386 -29.52 -20.96 -0.62
CA PHE A 386 -30.65 -20.53 -1.43
C PHE A 386 -31.83 -19.99 -0.61
N PHE A 387 -31.97 -20.35 0.66
CA PHE A 387 -33.16 -20.03 1.42
C PHE A 387 -32.89 -19.66 2.88
N ASN A 388 -32.37 -20.60 3.70
CA ASN A 388 -32.41 -20.43 5.15
C ASN A 388 -31.58 -19.25 5.64
N THR A 389 -30.38 -19.04 5.09
CA THR A 389 -29.49 -17.97 5.55
C THR A 389 -30.12 -16.60 5.32
N SER A 390 -30.62 -16.32 4.11
CA SER A 390 -31.30 -15.05 3.82
C SER A 390 -32.63 -14.92 4.60
N ASN A 391 -33.40 -16.00 4.73
CA ASN A 391 -34.64 -15.97 5.51
C ASN A 391 -34.42 -15.57 6.98
N GLU A 392 -33.34 -16.09 7.58
CA GLU A 392 -32.92 -15.76 8.94
C GLU A 392 -32.32 -14.35 8.99
N LEU A 393 -31.30 -14.05 8.18
CA LEU A 393 -30.55 -12.78 8.18
C LEU A 393 -31.42 -11.54 7.94
N TYR A 394 -32.46 -11.64 7.12
CA TYR A 394 -33.37 -10.52 6.82
C TYR A 394 -34.71 -10.60 7.56
N GLY A 395 -34.90 -11.60 8.44
CA GLY A 395 -36.07 -11.70 9.30
C GLY A 395 -37.39 -11.89 8.53
N LEU A 396 -37.34 -12.62 7.42
CA LEU A 396 -38.46 -12.72 6.45
C LEU A 396 -39.58 -13.65 6.93
N GLN A 397 -39.30 -14.54 7.89
CA GLN A 397 -40.27 -15.46 8.51
C GLN A 397 -40.97 -16.39 7.51
N LEU A 398 -40.30 -16.70 6.40
CA LEU A 398 -40.82 -17.61 5.37
C LEU A 398 -40.58 -19.06 5.78
N LYS A 399 -41.44 -19.96 5.31
CA LYS A 399 -41.32 -21.40 5.59
C LYS A 399 -40.79 -22.10 4.36
N LEU A 400 -39.65 -22.79 4.51
CA LEU A 400 -39.15 -23.68 3.48
C LEU A 400 -40.18 -24.82 3.29
N LYS A 401 -40.80 -24.88 2.10
CA LYS A 401 -41.70 -25.98 1.75
C LYS A 401 -40.87 -27.26 1.67
N GLN A 402 -41.29 -28.33 2.36
CA GLN A 402 -40.55 -29.59 2.36
C GLN A 402 -40.37 -30.10 0.92
N THR A 403 -39.11 -30.26 0.53
CA THR A 403 -38.73 -30.89 -0.75
C THR A 403 -39.04 -32.38 -0.63
N GLY A 404 -40.09 -32.81 -1.35
CA GLY A 404 -40.67 -34.14 -1.20
C GLY A 404 -39.75 -35.26 -1.69
N THR A 405 -38.93 -35.83 -0.82
CA THR A 405 -38.36 -37.18 -1.03
C THR A 405 -38.43 -37.98 0.27
N ARG A 406 -39.44 -38.84 0.40
CA ARG A 406 -39.52 -39.85 1.47
C ARG A 406 -38.34 -40.82 1.33
N VAL A 407 -37.53 -40.94 2.37
CA VAL A 407 -36.50 -41.97 2.49
C VAL A 407 -37.18 -43.29 2.87
N VAL A 408 -37.03 -44.32 2.05
CA VAL A 408 -37.21 -45.71 2.47
C VAL A 408 -35.88 -46.16 3.06
N GLU A 409 -35.77 -46.17 4.39
CA GLU A 409 -34.62 -46.76 5.07
C GLU A 409 -34.63 -48.28 4.84
N ARG A 410 -33.63 -48.79 4.11
CA ARG A 410 -33.35 -50.23 4.14
C ARG A 410 -32.67 -50.55 5.47
N LEU A 411 -33.34 -51.38 6.27
CA LEU A 411 -32.81 -52.05 7.45
C LEU A 411 -31.47 -52.73 7.12
N ALA A 412 -30.39 -52.24 7.72
CA ALA A 412 -29.16 -52.99 7.85
C ALA A 412 -29.34 -54.02 8.97
N ASN A 413 -29.49 -55.28 8.60
CA ASN A 413 -29.44 -56.40 9.52
C ASN A 413 -28.01 -56.64 10.03
N GLY A 414 -27.90 -56.83 11.35
CA GLY A 414 -26.77 -57.46 12.06
C GLY A 414 -25.74 -56.45 12.58
N VAL A 415 -25.38 -56.39 13.85
CA VAL A 415 -25.45 -57.36 14.96
C VAL A 415 -25.35 -56.56 16.28
N GLY A 416 -26.07 -57.01 17.32
CA GLY A 416 -25.63 -56.82 18.71
C GLY A 416 -26.36 -55.74 19.51
N ALA A 417 -27.45 -56.15 20.15
CA ALA A 417 -28.14 -55.41 21.19
C ALA A 417 -27.28 -55.26 22.46
N VAL A 418 -27.28 -54.07 23.07
CA VAL A 418 -27.46 -53.90 24.53
C VAL A 418 -28.25 -52.61 24.79
N LYS A 419 -29.27 -52.74 25.64
CA LYS A 419 -30.25 -51.74 26.07
C LYS A 419 -29.69 -50.72 27.07
N GLN A 420 -30.28 -49.51 27.00
CA GLN A 420 -30.69 -48.60 28.08
C GLN A 420 -29.67 -48.14 29.14
N THR A 421 -29.55 -46.82 29.34
CA THR A 421 -30.45 -46.06 30.25
C THR A 421 -30.35 -44.55 30.05
N ASN A 422 -31.50 -43.89 30.16
CA ASN A 422 -31.69 -42.45 30.28
C ASN A 422 -31.05 -41.88 31.56
N GLY A 423 -30.63 -40.62 31.53
CA GLY A 423 -30.19 -39.89 32.72
C GLY A 423 -30.03 -38.40 32.48
N ILE A 424 -31.12 -37.68 32.67
CA ILE A 424 -31.31 -36.24 32.54
C ILE A 424 -30.63 -35.45 33.68
N ASN A 425 -30.18 -34.23 33.34
CA ASN A 425 -30.08 -33.01 34.16
C ASN A 425 -28.87 -32.69 35.06
N ARG A 426 -28.33 -31.49 34.75
CA ARG A 426 -28.27 -30.27 35.61
C ARG A 426 -26.90 -29.84 36.18
N THR A 427 -26.46 -28.70 35.61
CA THR A 427 -26.11 -27.42 36.25
C THR A 427 -24.87 -27.29 37.14
N ASN A 428 -24.03 -26.36 36.68
CA ASN A 428 -23.54 -25.16 37.36
C ASN A 428 -22.24 -25.19 38.19
N ASN A 429 -21.45 -24.15 37.85
CA ASN A 429 -20.57 -23.32 38.67
C ASN A 429 -19.08 -23.67 38.76
N PHE A 430 -18.35 -22.98 37.87
CA PHE A 430 -17.20 -22.13 38.18
C PHE A 430 -17.05 -21.73 39.66
N SER A 431 -15.82 -21.85 40.17
CA SER A 431 -15.08 -20.72 40.77
C SER A 431 -13.65 -21.12 41.17
N ALA A 432 -12.70 -20.49 40.47
CA ALA A 432 -11.54 -19.75 40.97
C ALA A 432 -10.29 -20.44 41.58
N THR A 433 -9.16 -19.98 40.98
CA THR A 433 -7.87 -19.56 41.58
C THR A 433 -6.83 -20.61 42.00
N LYS A 434 -5.73 -20.67 41.25
CA LYS A 434 -4.44 -20.09 41.69
C LYS A 434 -3.41 -19.99 40.55
N SER A 435 -2.50 -19.05 40.75
CA SER A 435 -1.58 -18.35 39.85
C SER A 435 -0.30 -19.10 39.47
N VAL A 436 0.18 -18.79 38.25
CA VAL A 436 1.53 -18.32 37.86
C VAL A 436 2.75 -18.93 38.56
N ASN A 437 3.59 -19.63 37.78
CA ASN A 437 5.03 -19.32 37.64
C ASN A 437 5.68 -20.14 36.51
N ASP A 438 6.75 -19.55 35.96
CA ASP A 438 7.80 -20.13 35.10
C ASP A 438 7.66 -20.01 33.58
N ILE A 439 7.92 -18.77 33.11
CA ILE A 439 8.53 -18.47 31.82
C ILE A 439 10.02 -18.27 32.08
N ASN A 440 10.88 -19.10 31.48
CA ASN A 440 12.24 -18.77 31.03
C ASN A 440 12.90 -20.02 30.41
N ASN A 441 13.16 -19.97 29.10
CA ASN A 441 14.37 -20.50 28.43
C ASN A 441 14.09 -20.75 26.94
N PHE A 442 14.37 -19.74 26.11
CA PHE A 442 14.67 -19.93 24.69
C PHE A 442 15.93 -19.13 24.35
N HIS A 443 17.08 -19.75 24.60
CA HIS A 443 18.33 -19.43 23.93
C HIS A 443 19.14 -20.72 23.80
N GLN A 444 19.92 -20.78 22.72
CA GLN A 444 20.77 -21.89 22.27
C GLN A 444 20.05 -22.95 21.45
N LEU A 445 20.32 -22.93 20.14
CA LEU A 445 20.80 -24.10 19.38
C LEU A 445 21.09 -23.65 17.95
N ASN A 446 22.36 -23.34 17.66
CA ASN A 446 22.96 -23.57 16.35
C ASN A 446 24.49 -23.56 16.48
N SER A 447 25.03 -24.69 16.93
CA SER A 447 26.38 -25.13 16.59
C SER A 447 26.48 -26.64 16.80
N ASN A 448 26.58 -27.40 15.71
CA ASN A 448 27.72 -28.30 15.47
C ASN A 448 27.44 -29.27 14.31
N ASN A 449 28.38 -29.21 13.36
CA ASN A 449 28.65 -30.22 12.35
C ASN A 449 28.84 -31.61 12.95
N ASN A 450 28.42 -32.65 12.21
CA ASN A 450 29.29 -33.81 11.97
C ASN A 450 28.90 -34.63 10.73
N ASN A 451 29.89 -34.74 9.85
CA ASN A 451 30.19 -35.74 8.83
C ASN A 451 29.45 -37.09 8.85
N SER A 452 28.95 -37.48 7.67
CA SER A 452 29.04 -38.85 7.18
C SER A 452 29.38 -38.85 5.69
N GLY A 453 30.52 -39.44 5.33
CA GLY A 453 31.14 -39.32 4.01
C GLY A 453 30.42 -40.04 2.88
N VAL A 454 30.46 -39.40 1.70
CA VAL A 454 30.33 -40.06 0.40
C VAL A 454 31.48 -39.60 -0.48
N LYS A 455 32.07 -40.57 -1.19
CA LYS A 455 33.30 -40.51 -1.98
C LYS A 455 33.25 -39.45 -3.08
N SER A 456 34.43 -38.88 -3.34
CA SER A 456 34.71 -37.90 -4.39
C SER A 456 34.35 -38.39 -5.79
N ALA A 457 33.58 -37.60 -6.51
CA ALA A 457 33.72 -37.42 -7.95
C ALA A 457 33.12 -36.07 -8.38
N ASN A 458 33.90 -35.33 -9.16
CA ASN A 458 33.57 -34.12 -9.93
C ASN A 458 33.73 -32.76 -9.25
N GLY A 459 34.45 -31.90 -9.96
CA GLY A 459 35.05 -30.67 -9.50
C GLY A 459 34.06 -29.64 -8.98
N ALA A 460 34.58 -28.76 -8.11
CA ALA A 460 33.90 -27.56 -7.68
C ALA A 460 33.42 -26.77 -8.91
N LYS A 461 32.13 -26.84 -9.20
CA LYS A 461 31.47 -25.84 -10.02
C LYS A 461 31.58 -24.54 -9.23
N LEU A 462 32.43 -23.62 -9.67
CA LEU A 462 32.24 -22.21 -9.35
C LEU A 462 30.76 -21.91 -9.64
N LEU A 463 30.00 -21.52 -8.62
CA LEU A 463 28.68 -20.93 -8.82
C LEU A 463 28.91 -19.68 -9.67
N LYS A 464 28.54 -19.77 -10.96
CA LYS A 464 28.70 -18.67 -11.89
C LYS A 464 27.76 -17.57 -11.41
N HIS A 465 28.29 -16.38 -11.14
CA HIS A 465 27.43 -15.22 -10.86
C HIS A 465 26.44 -15.05 -12.01
N PRO A 466 25.16 -14.80 -11.72
CA PRO A 466 24.17 -14.59 -12.77
C PRO A 466 24.59 -13.41 -13.63
N SER A 467 24.37 -13.54 -14.93
CA SER A 467 24.48 -12.42 -15.87
C SER A 467 23.45 -11.34 -15.56
N ASP A 468 23.67 -10.13 -16.06
CA ASP A 468 22.72 -9.02 -15.92
C ASP A 468 21.35 -9.39 -16.53
N LEU A 469 21.33 -10.11 -17.65
CA LEU A 469 20.08 -10.62 -18.24
C LEU A 469 19.38 -11.62 -17.31
N GLU A 470 20.10 -12.57 -16.71
CA GLU A 470 19.50 -13.53 -15.76
C GLU A 470 18.96 -12.80 -14.52
N THR A 471 19.69 -11.81 -14.01
CA THR A 471 19.25 -10.98 -12.87
C THR A 471 17.98 -10.21 -13.21
N PHE A 472 17.90 -9.65 -14.42
CA PHE A 472 16.71 -8.95 -14.91
C PHE A 472 15.50 -9.88 -15.09
N GLU A 473 15.67 -11.05 -15.68
CA GLU A 473 14.54 -11.99 -15.86
C GLU A 473 14.02 -12.50 -14.52
N LEU A 474 14.90 -12.75 -13.55
CA LEU A 474 14.50 -13.10 -12.18
C LEU A 474 13.73 -11.96 -11.51
N PHE A 475 14.20 -10.72 -11.66
CA PHE A 475 13.49 -9.55 -11.16
C PHE A 475 12.09 -9.44 -11.77
N MET A 476 11.96 -9.56 -13.09
CA MET A 476 10.67 -9.47 -13.79
C MET A 476 9.72 -10.62 -13.43
N ALA A 477 10.24 -11.80 -13.11
CA ALA A 477 9.42 -12.92 -12.66
C ALA A 477 8.80 -12.66 -11.27
N ASN A 478 9.53 -11.99 -10.38
CA ASN A 478 9.05 -11.64 -9.03
C ASN A 478 8.19 -10.36 -9.02
N HIS A 479 8.39 -9.47 -9.98
CA HIS A 479 7.70 -8.17 -10.06
C HIS A 479 7.09 -7.93 -11.46
N PRO A 480 6.09 -8.75 -11.88
CA PRO A 480 5.52 -8.69 -13.23
C PRO A 480 4.71 -7.42 -13.53
N ASP A 481 4.33 -6.68 -12.50
CA ASP A 481 3.59 -5.42 -12.57
C ASP A 481 4.48 -4.20 -12.89
N VAL A 482 5.81 -4.35 -12.77
CA VAL A 482 6.75 -3.25 -13.07
C VAL A 482 6.83 -2.99 -14.57
N LYS A 483 6.55 -1.74 -14.95
CA LYS A 483 6.51 -1.28 -16.35
C LYS A 483 7.73 -0.46 -16.74
N PHE A 484 8.35 0.22 -15.78
CA PHE A 484 9.43 1.17 -16.03
C PHE A 484 10.62 0.98 -15.10
N LEU A 485 11.83 1.09 -15.65
CA LEU A 485 13.08 1.16 -14.90
C LEU A 485 13.60 2.60 -14.87
N ARG A 486 13.81 3.14 -13.66
CA ARG A 486 14.49 4.40 -13.38
C ARG A 486 15.98 4.12 -13.28
N VAL A 487 16.75 4.47 -14.31
CA VAL A 487 18.21 4.37 -14.31
C VAL A 487 18.77 5.67 -13.75
N GLN A 488 19.32 5.63 -12.55
CA GLN A 488 19.59 6.82 -11.74
C GLN A 488 21.01 6.92 -11.18
N TYR A 489 21.47 8.15 -10.95
CA TYR A 489 22.79 8.45 -10.36
C TYR A 489 22.69 9.72 -9.51
N ILE A 490 23.64 9.89 -8.58
CA ILE A 490 23.76 11.10 -7.75
C ILE A 490 24.82 12.03 -8.34
N ASP A 491 24.46 13.30 -8.55
CA ASP A 491 25.38 14.32 -9.02
C ASP A 491 26.17 15.00 -7.88
N TYR A 492 27.03 15.97 -8.22
CA TYR A 492 27.87 16.68 -7.24
C TYR A 492 27.08 17.64 -6.32
N CYS A 493 25.83 17.95 -6.66
CA CYS A 493 24.89 18.70 -5.83
C CYS A 493 24.09 17.76 -4.89
N SER A 494 24.39 16.46 -4.89
CA SER A 494 23.65 15.44 -4.14
C SER A 494 22.21 15.22 -4.64
N LEU A 495 21.90 15.57 -5.89
CA LEU A 495 20.59 15.33 -6.50
C LEU A 495 20.56 13.99 -7.24
N THR A 496 19.45 13.27 -7.10
CA THR A 496 19.16 12.11 -7.94
C THR A 496 18.76 12.57 -9.34
N ARG A 497 19.57 12.21 -10.33
CA ARG A 497 19.33 12.42 -11.76
C ARG A 497 18.99 11.09 -12.39
N LEU A 498 18.04 11.05 -13.32
CA LEU A 498 17.59 9.78 -13.90
C LEU A 498 17.12 9.85 -15.36
N ARG A 499 16.95 8.65 -15.92
CA ARG A 499 16.25 8.37 -17.17
C ARG A 499 15.33 7.18 -16.94
N ILE A 500 14.14 7.23 -17.53
CA ILE A 500 13.13 6.19 -17.39
C ILE A 500 13.06 5.38 -18.68
N LEU A 501 13.20 4.07 -18.57
CA LEU A 501 13.12 3.13 -19.68
C LEU A 501 11.95 2.18 -19.47
N PRO A 502 11.10 1.93 -20.48
CA PRO A 502 10.16 0.81 -20.43
C PRO A 502 10.90 -0.52 -20.26
N MET A 503 10.38 -1.46 -19.46
CA MET A 503 11.06 -2.74 -19.19
C MET A 503 11.34 -3.55 -20.48
N LYS A 504 10.49 -3.42 -21.50
CA LYS A 504 10.76 -3.98 -22.83
C LYS A 504 12.08 -3.47 -23.42
N ARG A 505 12.35 -2.18 -23.31
CA ARG A 505 13.59 -1.56 -23.82
C ARG A 505 14.81 -2.01 -23.02
N VAL A 506 14.65 -2.20 -21.71
CA VAL A 506 15.71 -2.74 -20.84
C VAL A 506 16.11 -4.14 -21.29
N ARG A 507 15.13 -5.02 -21.51
CA ARG A 507 15.34 -6.38 -22.02
C ARG A 507 16.04 -6.39 -23.38
N GLU A 508 15.61 -5.51 -24.30
CA GLU A 508 16.25 -5.39 -25.62
C GLU A 508 17.73 -5.02 -25.53
N LEU A 509 18.09 -4.09 -24.63
CA LEU A 509 19.48 -3.66 -24.41
C LEU A 509 20.32 -4.80 -23.81
N LEU A 510 19.77 -5.55 -22.85
CA LEU A 510 20.44 -6.70 -22.25
C LEU A 510 20.64 -7.88 -23.21
N CYS A 511 19.78 -8.01 -24.23
CA CYS A 511 19.91 -9.01 -25.28
C CYS A 511 20.85 -8.60 -26.43
N ASP A 512 21.27 -7.34 -26.50
CA ASP A 512 22.20 -6.86 -27.53
C ASP A 512 23.63 -7.36 -27.25
N LYS A 513 24.53 -7.23 -28.24
CA LYS A 513 25.90 -7.74 -28.19
C LYS A 513 26.73 -7.22 -27.01
N ASN A 514 26.41 -6.04 -26.49
CA ASN A 514 27.10 -5.44 -25.35
C ASN A 514 26.59 -5.98 -24.00
N GLY A 515 25.36 -6.51 -23.95
CA GLY A 515 24.76 -7.10 -22.76
C GLY A 515 24.57 -6.13 -21.58
N ASP A 516 24.52 -4.83 -21.83
CA ASP A 516 24.41 -3.78 -20.80
C ASP A 516 23.26 -2.80 -21.05
N VAL A 517 22.72 -2.23 -19.96
CA VAL A 517 21.69 -1.18 -20.02
C VAL A 517 22.39 0.17 -20.04
N SER A 518 22.91 0.56 -21.20
CA SER A 518 23.66 1.80 -21.40
C SER A 518 22.89 2.78 -22.29
N ILE A 519 22.76 4.03 -21.83
CA ILE A 519 22.11 5.12 -22.59
C ILE A 519 22.97 6.38 -22.62
N GLY A 520 22.92 7.10 -23.75
CA GLY A 520 23.68 8.33 -23.91
C GLY A 520 23.11 9.51 -23.11
N ILE A 521 23.97 10.24 -22.40
CA ILE A 521 23.64 11.49 -21.70
C ILE A 521 24.67 12.59 -22.00
N THR A 522 24.31 13.83 -21.71
CA THR A 522 25.17 15.01 -21.94
C THR A 522 26.39 15.01 -21.02
N ASN A 523 27.52 15.56 -21.49
CA ASN A 523 28.72 15.75 -20.68
C ASN A 523 28.52 16.68 -19.48
N SER A 524 27.55 17.58 -19.56
CA SER A 524 27.25 18.50 -18.46
C SER A 524 26.54 17.81 -17.28
N SER A 525 26.16 16.54 -17.41
CA SER A 525 25.32 15.82 -16.44
C SER A 525 25.77 15.87 -14.98
N LEU A 526 27.08 15.91 -14.72
CA LEU A 526 27.65 16.00 -13.37
C LEU A 526 27.99 17.43 -12.93
N THR A 527 27.79 18.42 -13.81
CA THR A 527 28.34 19.79 -13.67
C THR A 527 27.27 20.85 -13.86
N LEU A 528 26.02 20.50 -13.51
CA LEU A 528 24.87 21.38 -13.48
C LEU A 528 24.52 21.65 -12.01
N THR A 529 24.29 22.92 -11.71
CA THR A 529 23.66 23.32 -10.44
C THR A 529 22.22 22.77 -10.37
N PRO A 530 21.55 22.86 -9.20
CA PRO A 530 20.15 22.47 -9.05
C PRO A 530 19.15 23.25 -9.92
N VAL A 531 19.58 24.34 -10.55
CA VAL A 531 18.76 25.18 -11.46
C VAL A 531 19.27 25.14 -12.91
N ASP A 532 20.01 24.08 -13.25
CA ASP A 532 20.57 23.82 -14.59
C ASP A 532 21.54 24.90 -15.12
N HIS A 533 22.09 25.73 -14.23
CA HIS A 533 23.26 26.56 -14.55
C HIS A 533 24.52 25.68 -14.60
N ARG A 534 25.29 25.78 -15.69
CA ARG A 534 26.53 25.01 -15.90
C ARG A 534 27.74 25.78 -15.37
N ILE A 535 28.64 25.11 -14.67
CA ILE A 535 29.96 25.70 -14.36
C ILE A 535 30.84 25.82 -15.60
N ASP A 536 31.57 26.93 -15.74
CA ASP A 536 32.32 27.27 -16.96
C ASP A 536 33.54 26.38 -17.24
N SER A 537 33.99 25.62 -16.25
CA SER A 537 35.18 24.78 -16.34
C SER A 537 35.05 23.58 -17.28
N ILE A 538 33.85 23.25 -17.79
CA ILE A 538 33.61 22.08 -18.65
C ILE A 538 32.79 22.47 -19.89
N SER A 539 33.35 22.19 -21.07
CA SER A 539 32.70 22.41 -22.36
C SER A 539 31.58 21.39 -22.60
N PRO A 540 30.40 21.80 -23.09
CA PRO A 540 29.33 20.89 -23.48
C PRO A 540 29.60 20.20 -24.84
N ARG A 541 30.70 20.53 -25.54
CA ARG A 541 30.99 20.02 -26.89
C ARG A 541 31.62 18.61 -26.83
N GLY A 542 31.03 17.67 -27.57
CA GLY A 542 31.63 16.38 -27.98
C GLY A 542 31.65 15.29 -26.91
N VAL A 543 31.28 14.05 -27.30
CA VAL A 543 31.23 12.79 -26.52
C VAL A 543 30.02 12.68 -25.57
N LEU A 544 29.00 11.88 -25.94
CA LEU A 544 27.90 11.47 -25.03
C LEU A 544 28.48 10.57 -23.92
N ARG A 545 28.30 10.89 -22.64
CA ARG A 545 28.58 9.89 -21.59
C ARG A 545 27.59 8.74 -21.72
N LEU A 546 28.01 7.54 -21.36
CA LEU A 546 27.09 6.43 -21.18
C LEU A 546 26.66 6.40 -19.72
N LEU A 547 25.35 6.45 -19.48
CA LEU A 547 24.74 6.12 -18.21
C LEU A 547 24.41 4.64 -18.25
N THR A 548 25.15 3.85 -17.48
CA THR A 548 25.07 2.40 -17.48
C THR A 548 24.43 1.92 -16.18
N ALA A 549 23.27 1.28 -16.26
CA ALA A 549 22.60 0.73 -15.08
C ALA A 549 23.42 -0.41 -14.48
N VAL A 550 23.47 -0.45 -13.16
CA VAL A 550 24.01 -1.57 -12.38
C VAL A 550 22.82 -2.48 -12.08
N VAL A 551 22.62 -3.50 -12.92
CA VAL A 551 21.41 -4.33 -12.90
C VAL A 551 21.21 -5.05 -11.57
N SER A 552 22.31 -5.43 -10.91
CA SER A 552 22.26 -6.02 -9.56
C SER A 552 21.76 -5.07 -8.46
N SER A 553 21.65 -3.77 -8.73
CA SER A 553 21.07 -2.79 -7.80
C SER A 553 19.57 -2.56 -8.00
N MET A 554 18.91 -3.31 -8.91
CA MET A 554 17.49 -3.15 -9.19
C MET A 554 16.62 -3.46 -7.97
N ARG A 555 15.73 -2.54 -7.63
CA ARG A 555 14.72 -2.69 -6.57
C ARG A 555 13.37 -2.13 -7.04
N PRO A 556 12.22 -2.76 -6.72
CA PRO A 556 10.91 -2.18 -7.05
C PRO A 556 10.69 -0.87 -6.28
N GLY A 557 9.76 -0.05 -6.79
CA GLY A 557 9.46 1.28 -6.26
C GLY A 557 10.18 2.42 -7.01
N PRO A 558 10.07 3.66 -6.51
CA PRO A 558 9.46 4.06 -5.24
C PRO A 558 7.92 4.13 -5.25
N CYS A 559 7.29 3.93 -6.41
CA CYS A 559 5.84 3.83 -6.54
C CYS A 559 5.44 2.65 -7.45
N HIS A 560 4.15 2.30 -7.45
CA HIS A 560 3.62 1.17 -8.19
C HIS A 560 3.93 1.24 -9.69
N GLY A 561 4.37 0.12 -10.28
CA GLY A 561 4.72 0.03 -11.70
C GLY A 561 6.12 0.54 -12.06
N TYR A 562 6.91 0.98 -11.08
CA TYR A 562 8.30 1.43 -11.28
C TYR A 562 9.29 0.56 -10.50
N ALA A 563 10.51 0.50 -11.01
CA ALA A 563 11.70 0.02 -10.31
C ALA A 563 12.84 1.02 -10.51
N SER A 564 13.83 1.00 -9.63
CA SER A 564 15.04 1.81 -9.72
C SER A 564 16.27 0.93 -9.86
N ALA A 565 17.23 1.35 -10.67
CA ALA A 565 18.60 0.84 -10.67
C ALA A 565 19.57 2.00 -10.54
N GLN A 566 20.54 1.87 -9.63
CA GLN A 566 21.68 2.78 -9.59
C GLN A 566 22.54 2.60 -10.84
N ALA A 567 23.24 3.65 -11.22
CA ALA A 567 23.98 3.69 -12.48
C ALA A 567 25.35 4.30 -12.29
N GLU A 568 26.24 3.96 -13.21
CA GLU A 568 27.56 4.54 -13.34
C GLU A 568 27.67 5.31 -14.64
N LEU A 569 28.37 6.44 -14.60
CA LEU A 569 28.74 7.16 -15.81
C LEU A 569 30.03 6.58 -16.37
N ARG A 570 30.07 6.42 -17.69
CA ARG A 570 31.20 5.89 -18.46
C ARG A 570 31.50 6.77 -19.67
N ASN A 571 32.71 6.64 -20.19
CA ASN A 571 33.11 7.24 -21.46
C ASN A 571 32.37 6.55 -22.63
N GLN A 572 32.38 7.16 -23.84
CA GLN A 572 31.74 6.56 -25.03
C GLN A 572 32.30 5.19 -25.41
N ASP A 573 33.56 4.93 -25.10
CA ASP A 573 34.24 3.65 -25.30
C ASP A 573 33.96 2.65 -24.15
N ASN A 574 32.96 2.94 -23.30
CA ASN A 574 32.55 2.15 -22.15
C ASN A 574 33.59 2.04 -21.02
N THR A 575 34.68 2.83 -21.07
CA THR A 575 35.65 2.88 -19.97
C THR A 575 35.08 3.66 -18.78
N PRO A 576 35.45 3.30 -17.52
CA PRO A 576 34.98 4.01 -16.33
C PRO A 576 35.26 5.52 -16.39
N LEU A 577 34.32 6.33 -15.90
CA LEU A 577 34.53 7.77 -15.77
C LEU A 577 35.11 8.10 -14.39
N ASP A 578 36.30 8.70 -14.36
CA ASP A 578 37.03 9.04 -13.13
C ASP A 578 36.27 9.97 -12.17
N VAL A 579 35.35 10.78 -12.70
CA VAL A 579 34.55 11.73 -11.91
C VAL A 579 33.18 11.19 -11.49
N CYS A 580 32.87 9.92 -11.74
CA CYS A 580 31.59 9.32 -11.34
C CYS A 580 31.60 8.94 -9.84
N PRO A 581 30.75 9.54 -8.99
CA PRO A 581 30.76 9.30 -7.53
C PRO A 581 30.70 7.83 -7.11
N ARG A 582 29.76 7.07 -7.69
CA ARG A 582 29.59 5.64 -7.40
C ARG A 582 30.81 4.81 -7.82
N THR A 583 31.43 5.15 -8.96
CA THR A 583 32.68 4.52 -9.42
C THR A 583 33.84 4.82 -8.48
N THR A 584 33.94 6.04 -7.96
CA THR A 584 34.97 6.43 -6.98
C THR A 584 34.89 5.56 -5.73
N LEU A 585 33.68 5.39 -5.14
CA LEU A 585 33.49 4.51 -3.99
C LEU A 585 33.85 3.06 -4.30
N ARG A 586 33.39 2.52 -5.44
CA ARG A 586 33.72 1.16 -5.88
C ARG A 586 35.23 0.93 -5.95
N ASN A 587 35.96 1.87 -6.55
CA ASN A 587 37.41 1.75 -6.72
C ASN A 587 38.13 1.71 -5.36
N ILE A 588 37.69 2.52 -4.39
CA ILE A 588 38.24 2.54 -3.03
C ILE A 588 37.94 1.24 -2.29
N VAL A 589 36.73 0.71 -2.38
CA VAL A 589 36.36 -0.58 -1.78
C VAL A 589 37.18 -1.72 -2.38
N ASN A 590 37.38 -1.72 -3.71
CA ASN A 590 38.22 -2.71 -4.38
C ASN A 590 39.69 -2.60 -3.96
N LYS A 591 40.20 -1.37 -3.78
CA LYS A 591 41.56 -1.14 -3.24
C LYS A 591 41.68 -1.70 -1.82
N ALA A 592 40.68 -1.48 -0.97
CA ALA A 592 40.67 -1.99 0.39
C ALA A 592 40.72 -3.53 0.44
N LYS A 593 40.00 -4.20 -0.46
CA LYS A 593 40.02 -5.66 -0.61
C LYS A 593 41.43 -6.21 -0.89
N ASN A 594 42.22 -5.50 -1.69
CA ASN A 594 43.63 -5.88 -1.95
C ASN A 594 44.52 -5.82 -0.71
N HIS A 595 44.07 -5.13 0.35
CA HIS A 595 44.73 -5.06 1.64
C HIS A 595 44.03 -5.94 2.70
N GLY A 596 43.14 -6.85 2.30
CA GLY A 596 42.46 -7.77 3.21
C GLY A 596 41.33 -7.13 4.03
N LEU A 597 40.83 -5.96 3.60
CA LEU A 597 39.77 -5.23 4.28
C LEU A 597 38.46 -5.31 3.49
N GLU A 598 37.40 -5.70 4.17
CA GLU A 598 36.02 -5.64 3.71
C GLU A 598 35.18 -4.97 4.78
N PHE A 599 34.09 -4.32 4.39
CA PHE A 599 33.34 -3.45 5.29
C PHE A 599 31.86 -3.83 5.31
N LEU A 600 31.23 -3.63 6.46
CA LEU A 600 29.78 -3.48 6.57
C LEU A 600 29.47 -2.05 7.00
N VAL A 601 28.49 -1.46 6.34
CA VAL A 601 28.06 -0.08 6.52
C VAL A 601 26.55 -0.04 6.79
N GLY A 602 26.15 0.59 7.89
CA GLY A 602 24.75 0.84 8.25
C GLY A 602 24.49 2.34 8.41
N PHE A 603 23.25 2.76 8.17
CA PHE A 603 22.85 4.16 8.24
C PHE A 603 21.68 4.36 9.20
N GLU A 604 21.80 5.37 10.06
CA GLU A 604 20.69 5.95 10.82
C GLU A 604 20.16 7.15 10.02
N LEU A 605 18.98 7.01 9.42
CA LEU A 605 18.40 8.04 8.55
C LEU A 605 17.39 8.88 9.32
N GLU A 606 17.79 10.08 9.75
CA GLU A 606 16.88 11.04 10.37
C GLU A 606 16.17 11.91 9.32
N ILE A 607 14.85 12.02 9.41
CA ILE A 607 13.98 12.77 8.49
C ILE A 607 12.96 13.57 9.28
N VAL A 608 12.62 14.77 8.79
CA VAL A 608 11.50 15.56 9.33
C VAL A 608 10.35 15.55 8.33
N PHE A 609 9.17 15.16 8.79
CA PHE A 609 7.92 15.33 8.04
C PHE A 609 7.32 16.72 8.32
N MET A 610 6.97 17.41 7.24
CA MET A 610 6.51 18.80 7.25
C MET A 610 5.29 18.96 6.34
N LYS A 611 4.53 20.04 6.53
CA LYS A 611 3.43 20.44 5.65
C LYS A 611 3.78 21.74 4.92
N GLY A 612 3.60 21.74 3.60
CA GLY A 612 3.70 22.95 2.79
C GLY A 612 2.37 23.73 2.82
N THR A 613 2.44 25.04 3.08
CA THR A 613 1.28 25.95 3.01
C THR A 613 1.66 27.19 2.23
N LEU A 614 0.75 27.71 1.41
CA LEU A 614 0.95 28.99 0.74
C LEU A 614 0.98 30.12 1.79
N ASN A 615 1.98 30.98 1.71
CA ASN A 615 2.03 32.23 2.47
C ASN A 615 1.31 33.37 1.71
N GLU A 616 1.25 34.55 2.32
CA GLU A 616 0.61 35.76 1.75
C GLU A 616 1.19 36.18 0.39
N GLU A 617 2.41 35.73 0.06
CA GLU A 617 3.11 36.02 -1.19
C GLU A 617 2.92 34.92 -2.25
N ASN A 618 2.02 33.95 -2.03
CA ASN A 618 1.80 32.77 -2.87
C ASN A 618 3.06 31.88 -3.05
N THR A 619 3.95 31.87 -2.06
CA THR A 619 5.09 30.94 -2.02
C THR A 619 4.85 29.87 -0.97
N ILE A 620 5.38 28.66 -1.19
CA ILE A 620 5.22 27.56 -0.24
C ILE A 620 6.15 27.79 0.95
N LYS A 621 5.58 27.79 2.14
CA LYS A 621 6.30 27.74 3.41
C LYS A 621 6.08 26.38 4.04
N PHE A 622 7.18 25.72 4.43
CA PHE A 622 7.12 24.44 5.13
C PHE A 622 7.11 24.66 6.63
N GLY A 623 6.16 24.02 7.32
CA GLY A 623 6.05 24.02 8.78
C GLY A 623 5.83 22.62 9.34
N PRO A 624 5.87 22.48 10.68
CA PRO A 624 5.52 21.21 11.34
C PRO A 624 4.15 20.68 10.91
N LEU A 625 3.97 19.36 10.97
CA LEU A 625 2.66 18.75 10.78
C LEU A 625 1.67 19.24 11.87
N PRO A 626 0.36 19.39 11.56
CA PRO A 626 -0.65 19.70 12.56
C PRO A 626 -0.65 18.70 13.72
N GLY A 627 -0.71 19.20 14.96
CA GLY A 627 -0.75 18.35 16.16
C GLY A 627 0.61 17.78 16.60
N ALA A 628 1.72 18.16 15.96
CA ALA A 628 3.06 17.70 16.33
C ALA A 628 3.64 18.38 17.61
N ASP A 629 2.89 19.26 18.28
CA ASP A 629 3.36 20.03 19.44
C ASP A 629 3.80 19.17 20.63
N SER A 630 3.27 17.94 20.73
CA SER A 630 3.61 16.97 21.78
C SER A 630 4.75 16.02 21.43
N HIS A 631 5.40 16.22 20.27
CA HIS A 631 6.47 15.36 19.78
C HIS A 631 7.68 15.39 20.73
N CYS A 632 8.16 14.22 21.10
CA CYS A 632 9.42 14.05 21.83
C CYS A 632 10.01 12.66 21.59
N TRP A 633 11.32 12.56 21.82
CA TRP A 633 12.13 11.38 21.57
C TRP A 633 11.53 10.12 22.21
N GLY A 634 11.36 9.06 21.40
CA GLY A 634 10.88 7.75 21.85
C GLY A 634 9.46 7.72 22.43
N SER A 635 8.65 8.77 22.21
CA SER A 635 7.33 8.90 22.83
C SER A 635 6.18 8.45 21.93
N ASN A 636 5.19 7.75 22.52
CA ASN A 636 3.96 7.39 21.83
C ASN A 636 3.14 8.63 21.38
N ASN A 637 3.31 9.79 22.02
CA ASN A 637 2.63 11.03 21.62
C ASN A 637 3.10 11.55 20.25
N ALA A 638 4.33 11.22 19.86
CA ALA A 638 4.86 11.51 18.53
C ALA A 638 4.31 10.56 17.44
N LEU A 639 3.46 9.59 17.82
CA LEU A 639 2.89 8.57 16.94
C LEU A 639 1.36 8.70 16.83
N PRO A 640 0.80 9.84 16.34
CA PRO A 640 -0.61 9.89 15.98
C PRO A 640 -0.91 8.92 14.82
N HIS A 641 -2.19 8.59 14.61
CA HIS A 641 -2.60 7.62 13.58
C HIS A 641 -2.01 7.92 12.19
N ALA A 642 -2.09 9.18 11.73
CA ALA A 642 -1.55 9.58 10.43
C ALA A 642 -0.04 9.28 10.28
N ILE A 643 0.77 9.45 11.33
CA ILE A 643 2.20 9.09 11.29
C ILE A 643 2.36 7.57 11.17
N ARG A 644 1.57 6.79 11.92
CA ARG A 644 1.65 5.32 11.88
C ARG A 644 1.25 4.78 10.52
N ASP A 645 0.25 5.39 9.88
CA ASP A 645 -0.22 4.96 8.56
C ASP A 645 0.83 5.27 7.48
N VAL A 646 1.36 6.50 7.47
CA VAL A 646 2.41 6.91 6.52
C VAL A 646 3.70 6.11 6.73
N VAL A 647 4.14 5.96 7.97
CA VAL A 647 5.35 5.17 8.27
C VAL A 647 5.10 3.67 8.02
N GLY A 648 3.90 3.16 8.29
CA GLY A 648 3.51 1.79 7.94
C GLY A 648 3.64 1.54 6.44
N GLU A 649 3.10 2.43 5.61
CA GLU A 649 3.23 2.35 4.14
C GLU A 649 4.69 2.44 3.68
N ILE A 650 5.50 3.29 4.32
CA ILE A 650 6.95 3.37 4.06
C ILE A 650 7.63 2.03 4.35
N VAL A 651 7.36 1.43 5.51
CA VAL A 651 7.98 0.16 5.92
C VAL A 651 7.52 -1.01 5.05
N ASP A 652 6.25 -1.05 4.65
CA ASP A 652 5.73 -2.05 3.72
C ASP A 652 6.40 -1.91 2.34
N THR A 653 6.59 -0.67 1.87
CA THR A 653 7.25 -0.39 0.59
C THR A 653 8.74 -0.68 0.65
N PHE A 654 9.40 -0.40 1.78
CA PHE A 654 10.78 -0.82 2.05
C PHE A 654 10.93 -2.35 1.96
N SER A 655 10.05 -3.08 2.65
CA SER A 655 10.06 -4.56 2.66
C SER A 655 9.90 -5.12 1.24
N ASN A 656 8.96 -4.55 0.46
CA ASN A 656 8.79 -4.90 -0.96
C ASN A 656 10.03 -4.58 -1.81
N ALA A 657 10.76 -3.53 -1.47
CA ALA A 657 12.03 -3.15 -2.11
C ALA A 657 13.25 -3.94 -1.60
N GLY A 658 13.05 -4.93 -0.70
CA GLY A 658 14.11 -5.72 -0.08
C GLY A 658 14.95 -4.90 0.92
N ILE A 659 14.33 -3.95 1.62
CA ILE A 659 14.94 -3.10 2.65
C ILE A 659 14.24 -3.42 3.97
N ASP A 660 14.75 -4.40 4.70
CA ASP A 660 14.20 -4.75 6.01
C ASP A 660 14.89 -3.91 7.09
N ILE A 661 14.22 -2.85 7.55
CA ILE A 661 14.76 -1.95 8.58
C ILE A 661 14.83 -2.65 9.94
N GLU A 662 15.81 -2.27 10.76
CA GLU A 662 15.96 -2.84 12.11
C GLU A 662 14.97 -2.24 13.09
N GLN A 663 14.78 -0.91 13.02
CA GLN A 663 13.83 -0.16 13.82
C GLN A 663 13.54 1.20 13.17
N TRP A 664 12.47 1.83 13.64
CA TRP A 664 12.24 3.26 13.46
C TRP A 664 11.66 3.84 14.74
N HIS A 665 11.94 5.12 15.03
CA HIS A 665 11.40 5.79 16.20
C HIS A 665 11.30 7.31 16.04
N PRO A 666 10.44 7.97 16.84
CA PRO A 666 10.45 9.42 16.97
C PRO A 666 11.79 9.92 17.51
N GLU A 667 12.28 10.99 16.92
CA GLU A 667 13.50 11.68 17.34
C GLU A 667 13.18 12.97 18.13
N SER A 668 14.20 13.78 18.41
CA SER A 668 14.06 14.87 19.38
C SER A 668 13.41 16.16 18.84
N ALA A 669 13.42 16.41 17.52
CA ALA A 669 12.77 17.58 16.91
C ALA A 669 11.33 17.27 16.48
N THR A 670 10.49 18.30 16.46
CA THR A 670 9.08 18.17 16.04
C THR A 670 8.96 17.58 14.63
N GLY A 671 8.27 16.45 14.53
CA GLY A 671 8.06 15.75 13.26
C GLY A 671 9.29 14.96 12.78
N GLN A 672 10.32 14.80 13.62
CA GLN A 672 11.54 14.07 13.29
C GLN A 672 11.40 12.58 13.62
N PHE A 673 11.84 11.74 12.70
CA PHE A 673 11.88 10.30 12.86
C PHE A 673 13.20 9.76 12.34
N GLU A 674 13.66 8.67 12.93
CA GLU A 674 14.83 7.95 12.47
C GLU A 674 14.42 6.58 11.93
N PHE A 675 15.02 6.19 10.81
CA PHE A 675 14.93 4.85 10.24
C PHE A 675 16.32 4.19 10.24
N VAL A 676 16.46 3.08 10.96
CA VAL A 676 17.72 2.35 11.05
C VAL A 676 17.77 1.29 9.95
N LEU A 677 18.61 1.54 8.94
CA LEU A 677 18.77 0.66 7.78
C LEU A 677 19.75 -0.48 8.09
N PRO A 678 19.56 -1.68 7.50
CA PRO A 678 20.43 -2.81 7.77
C PRO A 678 21.86 -2.57 7.27
N ALA A 679 22.84 -3.22 7.91
CA ALA A 679 24.23 -3.10 7.50
C ALA A 679 24.54 -3.95 6.25
N CYS A 680 25.09 -3.32 5.21
CA CYS A 680 25.43 -3.96 3.93
C CYS A 680 26.85 -3.60 3.47
N ALA A 681 27.34 -4.24 2.41
CA ALA A 681 28.58 -3.80 1.76
C ALA A 681 28.46 -2.33 1.30
N PRO A 682 29.54 -1.52 1.26
CA PRO A 682 29.43 -0.07 1.15
C PRO A 682 28.60 0.46 -0.04
N LEU A 683 28.76 -0.15 -1.22
CA LEU A 683 27.97 0.23 -2.40
C LEU A 683 26.48 -0.09 -2.20
N GLU A 684 26.17 -1.28 -1.70
CA GLU A 684 24.79 -1.70 -1.47
C GLU A 684 24.12 -0.89 -0.36
N ALA A 685 24.83 -0.61 0.74
CA ALA A 685 24.35 0.27 1.80
C ALA A 685 24.02 1.67 1.24
N THR A 686 24.86 2.19 0.35
CA THR A 686 24.64 3.50 -0.28
C THR A 686 23.46 3.48 -1.26
N ASP A 687 23.40 2.47 -2.13
CA ASP A 687 22.32 2.29 -3.10
C ASP A 687 20.97 2.15 -2.37
N MET A 688 20.94 1.39 -1.27
CA MET A 688 19.79 1.19 -0.39
C MET A 688 19.36 2.48 0.32
N LEU A 689 20.31 3.24 0.89
CA LEU A 689 20.00 4.53 1.52
C LEU A 689 19.29 5.48 0.55
N LEU A 690 19.77 5.55 -0.70
CA LEU A 690 19.18 6.41 -1.72
C LEU A 690 17.78 5.94 -2.10
N GLN A 691 17.57 4.63 -2.26
CA GLN A 691 16.24 4.07 -2.51
C GLN A 691 15.29 4.33 -1.34
N ALA A 692 15.77 4.19 -0.10
CA ALA A 692 14.97 4.45 1.09
C ALA A 692 14.50 5.91 1.14
N ARG A 693 15.40 6.87 0.88
CA ARG A 693 15.05 8.31 0.79
C ARG A 693 13.96 8.55 -0.25
N GLU A 694 14.08 7.98 -1.44
CA GLU A 694 13.09 8.16 -2.50
C GLU A 694 11.73 7.57 -2.15
N ILE A 695 11.69 6.40 -1.53
CA ILE A 695 10.44 5.78 -1.05
C ILE A 695 9.79 6.67 0.01
N ILE A 696 10.54 7.13 1.01
CA ILE A 696 10.02 8.02 2.07
C ILE A 696 9.46 9.30 1.48
N THR A 697 10.20 9.97 0.60
CA THR A 697 9.75 11.21 -0.04
C THR A 697 8.50 10.98 -0.88
N THR A 698 8.47 9.91 -1.69
CA THR A 698 7.31 9.61 -2.56
C THR A 698 6.05 9.34 -1.76
N ILE A 699 6.15 8.56 -0.68
CA ILE A 699 4.99 8.26 0.16
C ILE A 699 4.56 9.49 0.94
N ALA A 700 5.48 10.26 1.53
CA ALA A 700 5.12 11.52 2.19
C ALA A 700 4.37 12.47 1.24
N GLU A 701 4.80 12.58 -0.02
CA GLU A 701 4.13 13.41 -1.03
C GLU A 701 2.72 12.91 -1.38
N ASN A 702 2.49 11.59 -1.43
CA ASN A 702 1.15 11.03 -1.63
C ASN A 702 0.17 11.41 -0.51
N HIS A 703 0.68 11.68 0.69
CA HIS A 703 -0.09 12.15 1.85
C HIS A 703 -0.11 13.68 1.98
N GLY A 704 0.36 14.41 0.97
CA GLY A 704 0.41 15.87 0.95
C GLY A 704 1.43 16.46 1.94
N TRP A 705 2.42 15.66 2.34
CA TRP A 705 3.51 16.07 3.24
C TRP A 705 4.82 16.21 2.47
N ARG A 706 5.81 16.81 3.14
CA ARG A 706 7.19 16.87 2.69
C ARG A 706 8.07 16.14 3.69
N ALA A 707 8.80 15.13 3.24
CA ALA A 707 9.92 14.56 3.98
C ALA A 707 11.18 15.33 3.59
N THR A 708 11.92 15.87 4.56
CA THR A 708 13.16 16.60 4.29
C THR A 708 14.35 16.06 5.08
N LEU A 709 15.50 16.08 4.41
CA LEU A 709 16.83 15.76 4.94
C LEU A 709 17.61 17.02 5.36
N HIS A 710 16.97 18.19 5.35
CA HIS A 710 17.60 19.45 5.71
C HIS A 710 18.22 19.38 7.12
N PRO A 711 19.52 19.68 7.34
CA PRO A 711 20.24 19.43 8.61
C PRO A 711 19.68 20.21 9.81
N LYS A 712 19.03 21.34 9.57
CA LYS A 712 18.37 22.18 10.58
C LYS A 712 17.04 22.77 10.07
N PRO A 713 15.99 21.97 9.87
CA PRO A 713 14.77 22.44 9.20
C PRO A 713 13.96 23.39 10.10
N ILE A 714 14.06 23.23 11.42
CA ILE A 714 13.43 24.09 12.41
C ILE A 714 14.54 24.80 13.21
N PRO A 715 14.67 26.14 13.14
CA PRO A 715 15.83 26.87 13.68
C PRO A 715 16.13 26.61 15.17
N ASP A 716 15.10 26.51 16.00
CA ASP A 716 15.16 26.42 17.47
C ASP A 716 15.08 24.98 18.01
N ARG A 717 15.05 23.95 17.14
CA ARG A 717 14.99 22.52 17.52
C ARG A 717 16.28 21.79 17.17
N ILE A 718 16.46 20.53 17.59
CA ILE A 718 17.67 19.77 17.21
C ILE A 718 17.75 19.58 15.69
N GLY A 719 18.95 19.32 15.17
CA GLY A 719 19.16 19.08 13.74
C GLY A 719 19.01 17.61 13.34
N THR A 720 19.00 17.34 12.04
CA THR A 720 18.92 16.00 11.44
C THR A 720 20.29 15.49 11.00
N GLY A 721 20.67 14.30 11.44
CA GLY A 721 21.88 13.58 11.02
C GLY A 721 21.60 12.51 9.96
N ALA A 722 22.69 11.95 9.45
CA ALA A 722 22.65 10.64 8.80
C ALA A 722 23.86 9.84 9.29
N HIS A 723 23.84 9.43 10.56
CA HIS A 723 25.00 8.76 11.15
C HIS A 723 25.32 7.48 10.37
N VAL A 724 26.62 7.20 10.23
CA VAL A 724 27.09 6.03 9.51
C VAL A 724 27.91 5.15 10.41
N HIS A 725 27.51 3.89 10.50
CA HIS A 725 28.24 2.85 11.20
C HIS A 725 29.13 2.12 10.22
N VAL A 726 30.41 1.96 10.57
CA VAL A 726 31.39 1.23 9.77
C VAL A 726 32.01 0.15 10.64
N SER A 727 32.05 -1.08 10.14
CA SER A 727 32.81 -2.20 10.71
C SER A 727 33.71 -2.83 9.65
N ILE A 728 34.75 -3.53 10.09
CA ILE A 728 35.75 -4.18 9.22
C ILE A 728 35.83 -5.68 9.55
N PRO A 729 34.79 -6.48 9.23
CA PRO A 729 34.63 -7.85 9.74
C PRO A 729 35.51 -8.89 9.02
N THR A 730 36.76 -8.54 8.73
CA THR A 730 37.79 -9.47 8.25
C THR A 730 38.73 -9.83 9.40
N PRO A 731 39.36 -11.03 9.38
CA PRO A 731 40.35 -11.38 10.40
C PRO A 731 41.51 -10.38 10.53
N GLU A 732 41.80 -9.62 9.45
CA GLU A 732 42.77 -8.54 9.48
C GLU A 732 42.18 -7.24 10.04
N GLY A 733 40.96 -6.88 9.63
CA GLY A 733 40.27 -5.66 10.06
C GLY A 733 39.86 -5.64 11.53
N GLU A 734 39.55 -6.80 12.11
CA GLU A 734 39.20 -6.95 13.53
C GLU A 734 40.40 -6.83 14.49
N LYS A 735 41.63 -6.79 13.97
CA LYS A 735 42.80 -6.55 14.81
C LYS A 735 42.79 -5.10 15.29
N GLU A 736 43.03 -4.93 16.60
CA GLU A 736 43.07 -3.60 17.21
C GLU A 736 44.06 -2.65 16.56
N GLU A 737 45.26 -3.15 16.23
CA GLU A 737 46.26 -2.36 15.51
C GLU A 737 45.71 -1.86 14.16
N THR A 738 45.01 -2.72 13.41
CA THR A 738 44.49 -2.41 12.08
C THR A 738 43.38 -1.38 12.12
N TYR A 739 42.31 -1.62 12.90
CA TYR A 739 41.21 -0.64 12.97
C TYR A 739 41.66 0.67 13.64
N THR A 740 42.64 0.64 14.55
CA THR A 740 43.20 1.85 15.14
C THR A 740 43.90 2.71 14.09
N HIS A 741 44.70 2.10 13.21
CA HIS A 741 45.31 2.81 12.07
C HIS A 741 44.25 3.34 11.09
N PHE A 742 43.19 2.59 10.86
CA PHE A 742 42.07 3.00 10.01
C PHE A 742 41.40 4.27 10.54
N TYR A 743 40.97 4.29 11.80
CA TYR A 743 40.30 5.48 12.36
C TYR A 743 41.25 6.65 12.61
N ALA A 744 42.54 6.40 12.87
CA ALA A 744 43.56 7.45 12.89
C ALA A 744 43.70 8.15 11.53
N GLY A 745 43.64 7.37 10.43
CA GLY A 745 43.61 7.91 9.07
C GLY A 745 42.39 8.80 8.80
N ILE A 746 41.20 8.41 9.28
CA ILE A 746 40.00 9.25 9.18
C ILE A 746 40.18 10.55 9.97
N LEU A 747 40.62 10.49 11.23
CA LEU A 747 40.82 11.67 12.07
C LEU A 747 41.82 12.67 11.46
N LYS A 748 42.93 12.16 10.91
CA LYS A 748 43.94 12.98 10.22
C LYS A 748 43.38 13.82 9.09
N HIS A 749 42.39 13.30 8.36
CA HIS A 749 41.77 13.98 7.23
C HIS A 749 40.41 14.57 7.56
N LEU A 750 39.97 14.51 8.82
CA LEU A 750 38.56 14.76 9.18
C LEU A 750 38.10 16.16 8.78
N ARG A 751 38.94 17.18 8.97
CA ARG A 751 38.65 18.57 8.56
C ARG A 751 38.36 18.69 7.06
N SER A 752 39.07 17.93 6.23
CA SER A 752 38.85 17.89 4.78
C SER A 752 37.62 17.07 4.40
N ILE A 753 37.42 15.94 5.09
CA ILE A 753 36.25 15.06 4.92
C ILE A 753 34.95 15.83 5.23
N THR A 754 34.97 16.76 6.19
CA THR A 754 33.82 17.60 6.53
C THR A 754 33.22 18.32 5.32
N ALA A 755 34.02 18.70 4.32
CA ALA A 755 33.51 19.33 3.10
C ALA A 755 32.56 18.42 2.31
N LEU A 756 32.68 17.09 2.46
CA LEU A 756 31.92 16.06 1.77
C LEU A 756 30.75 15.55 2.63
N THR A 757 30.91 15.53 3.95
CA THR A 757 29.89 15.04 4.89
C THR A 757 28.93 16.12 5.37
N TYR A 758 29.38 17.39 5.40
CA TYR A 758 28.61 18.61 5.62
C TYR A 758 28.71 19.49 4.37
N SER A 759 27.95 19.08 3.34
CA SER A 759 28.13 19.51 1.95
C SER A 759 27.37 20.79 1.58
N ASN A 760 26.67 21.41 2.52
CA ASN A 760 25.86 22.61 2.32
C ASN A 760 26.10 23.62 3.45
N ALA A 761 25.88 24.92 3.21
CA ALA A 761 25.94 25.92 4.27
C ALA A 761 25.01 25.58 5.46
N ALA A 762 23.82 25.03 5.19
CA ALA A 762 22.85 24.60 6.21
C ALA A 762 23.37 23.48 7.13
N SER A 763 24.37 22.70 6.69
CA SER A 763 25.02 21.67 7.51
C SER A 763 25.72 22.26 8.73
N TYR A 764 26.29 23.46 8.59
CA TYR A 764 27.07 24.12 9.64
C TYR A 764 26.15 24.78 10.69
N ASP A 765 24.88 25.04 10.35
CA ASP A 765 23.86 25.44 11.33
C ASP A 765 23.57 24.30 12.33
N ARG A 766 23.51 23.05 11.84
CA ARG A 766 23.41 21.86 12.70
C ARG A 766 24.63 21.72 13.59
N MET A 767 25.83 21.81 13.01
CA MET A 767 27.09 21.66 13.75
C MET A 767 27.24 22.72 14.85
N SER A 768 26.92 23.98 14.54
CA SER A 768 27.09 25.12 15.46
C SER A 768 26.03 25.15 16.57
N ALA A 769 24.76 24.85 16.24
CA ALA A 769 23.65 24.94 17.19
C ALA A 769 23.62 23.82 18.24
N ALA A 770 24.43 22.77 18.09
CA ALA A 770 24.28 21.56 18.88
C ALA A 770 25.07 21.55 20.21
N GLY A 771 25.97 22.50 20.47
CA GLY A 771 26.72 22.55 21.73
C GLY A 771 27.42 21.24 22.13
N GLY A 772 27.71 20.35 21.16
CA GLY A 772 28.23 18.99 21.37
C GLY A 772 27.30 17.85 20.91
N PHE A 773 25.97 18.01 20.91
CA PHE A 773 25.00 16.92 20.68
C PHE A 773 24.98 16.36 19.25
N ALA A 774 25.43 17.12 18.24
CA ALA A 774 25.41 16.75 16.82
C ALA A 774 26.74 16.17 16.29
N GLY A 775 27.53 15.53 17.15
CA GLY A 775 28.80 14.88 16.78
C GLY A 775 30.05 15.75 16.98
N SER A 776 30.03 16.69 17.94
CA SER A 776 31.12 17.61 18.26
C SER A 776 31.49 18.68 17.23
N THR A 777 32.26 19.67 17.69
CA THR A 777 32.94 20.69 16.88
C THR A 777 34.46 20.50 16.86
N TRP A 778 34.97 19.41 17.45
CA TRP A 778 36.39 19.11 17.61
C TRP A 778 36.77 17.81 16.91
N VAL A 779 38.00 17.75 16.37
CA VAL A 779 38.59 16.53 15.80
C VAL A 779 39.03 15.63 16.95
N THR A 780 38.23 14.60 17.25
CA THR A 780 38.51 13.64 18.33
C THR A 780 37.66 12.37 18.17
N TRP A 781 37.87 11.39 19.04
CA TRP A 781 37.03 10.20 19.19
C TRP A 781 36.76 9.90 20.66
N GLY A 782 35.78 9.04 20.93
CA GLY A 782 35.49 8.55 22.28
C GLY A 782 34.72 7.23 22.28
N THR A 783 34.96 6.38 23.27
CA THR A 783 34.26 5.11 23.46
C THR A 783 32.87 5.36 24.01
N GLN A 784 31.84 4.91 23.27
CA GLN A 784 30.42 5.12 23.57
C GLN A 784 30.01 6.60 23.73
N ASN A 785 30.90 7.55 23.44
CA ASN A 785 30.65 8.97 23.58
C ASN A 785 29.93 9.51 22.33
N ARG A 786 28.65 9.86 22.46
CA ARG A 786 27.90 10.50 21.37
C ARG A 786 28.35 11.94 21.11
N GLU A 787 29.08 12.60 22.01
CA GLU A 787 29.49 14.00 21.83
C GLU A 787 30.79 14.18 21.01
N THR A 788 31.32 13.10 20.42
CA THR A 788 32.49 13.09 19.51
C THR A 788 32.08 12.81 18.05
N PRO A 789 32.86 13.22 17.04
CA PRO A 789 32.53 12.96 15.64
C PRO A 789 32.73 11.49 15.26
N LEU A 790 33.68 10.81 15.92
CA LEU A 790 33.86 9.37 15.86
C LEU A 790 33.58 8.75 17.23
N ARG A 791 32.64 7.81 17.27
CA ARG A 791 32.24 7.08 18.47
C ARG A 791 32.58 5.62 18.29
N LYS A 792 33.49 5.11 19.12
CA LYS A 792 33.80 3.67 19.15
C LYS A 792 32.65 2.94 19.84
N ILE A 793 32.04 1.98 19.15
CA ILE A 793 30.97 1.14 19.73
C ILE A 793 31.60 -0.09 20.37
N ASP A 794 32.21 -0.94 19.54
CA ASP A 794 32.93 -2.15 19.96
C ASP A 794 33.89 -2.59 18.86
N GLY A 795 35.07 -3.12 19.22
CA GLY A 795 36.07 -3.62 18.25
C GLY A 795 36.30 -2.68 17.04
N SER A 796 36.09 -3.22 15.84
CA SER A 796 36.16 -2.50 14.56
C SER A 796 34.91 -1.68 14.21
N HIS A 797 33.83 -1.79 14.98
CA HIS A 797 32.55 -1.09 14.76
C HIS A 797 32.53 0.30 15.39
N TRP A 798 32.57 1.33 14.55
CA TRP A 798 32.50 2.72 14.98
C TRP A 798 31.40 3.46 14.23
N GLU A 799 30.83 4.46 14.90
CA GLU A 799 29.83 5.39 14.40
C GLU A 799 30.51 6.72 14.04
N ILE A 800 30.28 7.20 12.82
CA ILE A 800 30.72 8.52 12.37
C ILE A 800 29.50 9.43 12.35
N ARG A 801 29.48 10.41 13.26
CA ARG A 801 28.33 11.30 13.53
C ARG A 801 28.37 12.59 12.74
N CYS A 802 29.54 12.93 12.20
CA CYS A 802 29.76 14.16 11.45
C CYS A 802 29.30 14.05 9.98
N LEU A 803 28.06 13.60 9.76
CA LEU A 803 27.44 13.44 8.43
C LEU A 803 25.95 13.81 8.50
N ASP A 804 25.46 14.49 7.47
CA ASP A 804 24.05 14.83 7.33
C ASP A 804 23.45 14.40 5.99
N GLY A 805 22.13 14.55 5.88
CA GLY A 805 21.36 14.05 4.76
C GLY A 805 21.67 14.72 3.40
N LEU A 806 22.34 15.88 3.38
CA LEU A 806 22.69 16.60 2.15
C LEU A 806 24.01 16.12 1.52
N ALA A 807 24.76 15.28 2.21
CA ALA A 807 26.01 14.72 1.67
C ALA A 807 25.78 13.89 0.39
N ASN A 808 26.67 14.03 -0.60
CA ASN A 808 26.77 13.02 -1.65
C ASN A 808 27.40 11.78 -1.00
N ILE A 809 26.55 10.82 -0.66
CA ILE A 809 26.96 9.74 0.23
C ILE A 809 28.03 8.82 -0.39
N TYR A 810 28.08 8.66 -1.71
CA TYR A 810 29.16 7.93 -2.37
C TYR A 810 30.51 8.61 -2.15
N LEU A 811 30.59 9.93 -2.31
CA LEU A 811 31.83 10.70 -2.12
C LEU A 811 32.22 10.79 -0.65
N ALA A 812 31.24 10.95 0.24
CA ALA A 812 31.45 10.97 1.69
C ALA A 812 32.07 9.64 2.16
N LEU A 813 31.47 8.50 1.81
CA LEU A 813 32.01 7.18 2.13
C LEU A 813 33.35 6.91 1.45
N ALA A 814 33.52 7.34 0.21
CA ALA A 814 34.79 7.23 -0.50
C ALA A 814 35.91 7.92 0.29
N ALA A 815 35.68 9.14 0.77
CA ALA A 815 36.67 9.88 1.53
C ALA A 815 36.95 9.23 2.90
N MET A 816 35.91 8.80 3.62
CA MET A 816 36.06 8.16 4.92
C MET A 816 36.79 6.81 4.82
N ILE A 817 36.29 5.89 3.99
CA ILE A 817 36.90 4.57 3.81
C ILE A 817 38.30 4.72 3.19
N GLY A 818 38.46 5.61 2.21
CA GLY A 818 39.74 5.84 1.55
C GLY A 818 40.81 6.40 2.50
N ALA A 819 40.45 7.36 3.36
CA ALA A 819 41.34 7.88 4.40
C ALA A 819 41.74 6.81 5.40
N GLY A 820 40.80 5.97 5.82
CA GLY A 820 41.10 4.87 6.73
C GLY A 820 41.99 3.81 6.10
N VAL A 821 41.76 3.44 4.84
CA VAL A 821 42.63 2.50 4.12
C VAL A 821 44.04 3.07 3.95
N GLU A 822 44.19 4.37 3.61
CA GLU A 822 45.51 5.02 3.60
C GLU A 822 46.16 5.00 4.99
N GLY A 823 45.38 5.20 6.05
CA GLY A 823 45.82 5.07 7.45
C GLY A 823 46.40 3.70 7.76
N VAL A 824 45.72 2.62 7.36
CA VAL A 824 46.21 1.23 7.52
C VAL A 824 47.52 1.02 6.74
N ILE A 825 47.57 1.46 5.48
CA ILE A 825 48.77 1.29 4.64
C ILE A 825 49.96 2.07 5.21
N ALA A 826 49.73 3.29 5.68
CA ALA A 826 50.75 4.17 6.24
C ALA A 826 51.09 3.86 7.71
N LYS A 827 50.31 2.98 8.37
CA LYS A 827 50.37 2.72 9.82
C LYS A 827 50.22 4.00 10.64
N GLU A 828 49.21 4.79 10.31
CA GLU A 828 48.93 6.09 10.92
C GLU A 828 48.69 5.96 12.43
N LYS A 829 49.39 6.74 13.25
CA LYS A 829 49.30 6.58 14.71
C LYS A 829 48.06 7.29 15.25
N MET A 830 47.30 6.63 16.11
CA MET A 830 46.22 7.26 16.88
C MET A 830 46.84 8.17 17.95
N ILE A 831 46.94 9.47 17.64
CA ILE A 831 47.50 10.45 18.58
C ILE A 831 46.44 11.02 19.53
N TRP A 832 45.16 10.94 19.19
CA TRP A 832 44.04 11.35 20.03
C TRP A 832 43.76 10.29 21.08
N LEU A 833 43.55 10.69 22.32
CA LEU A 833 43.15 9.78 23.39
C LEU A 833 41.62 9.61 23.42
N ASP A 834 41.18 8.55 24.09
CA ASP A 834 39.76 8.24 24.27
C ASP A 834 39.09 9.33 25.11
N CYS A 835 38.30 10.20 24.47
CA CYS A 835 37.60 11.30 25.13
C CYS A 835 36.27 10.82 25.69
N ASP A 836 36.19 10.64 27.01
CA ASP A 836 35.00 10.24 27.76
C ASP A 836 34.10 11.41 28.18
N MET A 837 34.54 12.64 27.91
CA MET A 837 33.82 13.88 28.23
C MET A 837 33.33 14.61 26.97
N CYS A 838 32.46 15.61 27.14
CA CYS A 838 32.02 16.50 26.05
C CYS A 838 33.17 17.41 25.57
N PRO A 839 33.73 17.24 24.35
CA PRO A 839 34.90 18.02 23.91
C PRO A 839 34.64 19.53 23.84
N ALA A 840 33.39 19.92 23.54
CA ALA A 840 32.99 21.32 23.48
C ALA A 840 32.98 22.02 24.85
N LYS A 841 32.81 21.28 25.95
CA LYS A 841 32.75 21.82 27.32
C LYS A 841 34.08 21.75 28.07
N LEU A 842 35.06 21.02 27.53
CA LEU A 842 36.40 20.95 28.11
C LEU A 842 37.09 22.32 28.14
N SER A 843 37.91 22.55 29.17
CA SER A 843 38.86 23.66 29.15
C SER A 843 39.97 23.38 28.14
N GLN A 844 40.78 24.39 27.77
CA GLN A 844 41.89 24.15 26.85
C GLN A 844 42.91 23.15 27.45
N ALA A 845 43.18 23.24 28.76
CA ALA A 845 44.10 22.32 29.44
C ALA A 845 43.57 20.87 29.38
N ASP A 846 42.29 20.67 29.66
CA ASP A 846 41.70 19.32 29.59
C ASP A 846 41.70 18.78 28.16
N ARG A 847 41.49 19.62 27.14
CA ARG A 847 41.61 19.19 25.73
C ARG A 847 43.03 18.76 25.38
N ASP A 848 44.04 19.47 25.89
CA ASP A 848 45.43 19.13 25.65
C ASP A 848 45.77 17.75 26.25
N ASP A 849 45.16 17.38 27.39
CA ASP A 849 45.31 16.05 28.00
C ASP A 849 44.79 14.93 27.09
N TYR A 850 43.69 15.14 26.34
CA TYR A 850 43.20 14.20 25.31
C TYR A 850 43.89 14.37 23.94
N ASN A 851 44.86 15.29 23.83
CA ASN A 851 45.51 15.71 22.58
C ASN A 851 44.53 16.24 21.50
N ILE A 852 43.46 16.90 21.94
CA ILE A 852 42.45 17.52 21.08
C ILE A 852 42.89 18.96 20.76
N LYS A 853 43.42 19.16 19.54
CA LYS A 853 44.04 20.43 19.13
C LYS A 853 43.27 21.21 18.09
N GLU A 854 42.46 20.52 17.28
CA GLU A 854 41.86 21.09 16.09
C GLU A 854 40.33 21.05 16.17
N MET A 855 39.70 22.14 15.77
CA MET A 855 38.26 22.18 15.54
C MET A 855 37.90 21.62 14.16
N LEU A 856 36.65 21.25 13.94
CA LEU A 856 36.11 21.06 12.60
C LEU A 856 35.89 22.43 11.93
N PRO A 857 35.93 22.51 10.58
CA PRO A 857 35.65 23.75 9.87
C PRO A 857 34.28 24.32 10.23
N SER A 858 34.20 25.62 10.46
CA SER A 858 33.00 26.32 10.91
C SER A 858 32.03 26.72 9.80
N SER A 859 32.47 26.65 8.54
CA SER A 859 31.64 26.91 7.36
C SER A 859 32.04 26.01 6.19
N LEU A 860 31.17 25.94 5.16
CA LEU A 860 31.46 25.18 3.94
C LEU A 860 32.69 25.73 3.22
N GLU A 861 32.90 27.05 3.20
CA GLU A 861 34.07 27.69 2.60
C GLU A 861 35.38 27.27 3.28
N GLU A 862 35.39 27.21 4.62
CA GLU A 862 36.55 26.75 5.39
C GLU A 862 36.80 25.25 5.11
N ALA A 863 35.76 24.44 5.06
CA ALA A 863 35.87 23.01 4.75
C ALA A 863 36.42 22.78 3.34
N LEU A 864 35.92 23.52 2.35
CA LEU A 864 36.43 23.49 0.97
C LEU A 864 37.88 23.97 0.88
N ALA A 865 38.30 24.92 1.72
CA ALA A 865 39.70 25.33 1.80
C ALA A 865 40.58 24.23 2.41
N CYS A 866 40.12 23.53 3.44
CA CYS A 866 40.80 22.37 4.01
C CYS A 866 40.95 21.27 2.94
N LEU A 867 39.86 20.90 2.27
CA LEU A 867 39.87 19.91 1.19
C LEU A 867 40.82 20.29 0.04
N LYS A 868 40.84 21.56 -0.37
CA LYS A 868 41.75 22.06 -1.42
C LYS A 868 43.22 21.91 -1.05
N SER A 869 43.57 22.09 0.23
CA SER A 869 44.96 22.03 0.69
C SER A 869 45.42 20.61 1.03
N ASP A 870 44.51 19.66 1.16
CA ASP A 870 44.81 18.28 1.58
C ASP A 870 45.24 17.38 0.42
N GLN A 871 46.55 17.30 0.20
CA GLN A 871 47.13 16.44 -0.85
C GLN A 871 46.85 14.94 -0.65
N GLY A 872 46.49 14.49 0.57
CA GLY A 872 46.05 13.12 0.81
C GLY A 872 44.70 12.85 0.16
N MET A 873 43.74 13.75 0.34
CA MET A 873 42.43 13.64 -0.30
C MET A 873 42.51 13.61 -1.83
N TYR A 874 43.45 14.34 -2.44
CA TYR A 874 43.70 14.26 -3.89
C TYR A 874 44.21 12.88 -4.32
N ARG A 875 45.06 12.23 -3.52
CA ARG A 875 45.52 10.85 -3.79
C ARG A 875 44.44 9.80 -3.57
N ILE A 876 43.53 10.04 -2.61
CA ILE A 876 42.46 9.12 -2.24
C ILE A 876 41.31 9.16 -3.25
N LEU A 877 40.77 10.34 -3.51
CA LEU A 877 39.57 10.53 -4.35
C LEU A 877 39.92 10.74 -5.83
N GLY A 878 41.14 11.17 -6.12
CA GLY A 878 41.58 11.61 -7.44
C GLY A 878 41.39 13.11 -7.64
N GLU A 879 42.35 13.74 -8.33
CA GLU A 879 42.37 15.18 -8.56
C GLU A 879 41.10 15.70 -9.24
N ALA A 880 40.62 14.99 -10.27
CA ALA A 880 39.44 15.40 -11.02
C ALA A 880 38.18 15.49 -10.14
N VAL A 881 37.96 14.50 -9.26
CA VAL A 881 36.82 14.48 -8.33
C VAL A 881 36.90 15.67 -7.37
N VAL A 882 38.05 15.91 -6.75
CA VAL A 882 38.23 16.99 -5.77
C VAL A 882 38.04 18.36 -6.42
N VAL A 883 38.67 18.60 -7.57
CA VAL A 883 38.57 19.87 -8.29
C VAL A 883 37.13 20.13 -8.75
N THR A 884 36.45 19.12 -9.32
CA THR A 884 35.06 19.26 -9.75
C THR A 884 34.12 19.48 -8.57
N TYR A 885 34.29 18.76 -7.46
CA TYR A 885 33.48 18.94 -6.25
C TYR A 885 33.60 20.36 -5.70
N ILE A 886 34.82 20.88 -5.55
CA ILE A 886 35.04 22.25 -5.05
C ILE A 886 34.40 23.28 -6.00
N ALA A 887 34.54 23.10 -7.32
CA ALA A 887 33.95 24.01 -8.30
C ALA A 887 32.41 24.02 -8.20
N MET A 888 31.79 22.84 -8.09
CA MET A 888 30.34 22.71 -7.95
C MET A 888 29.82 23.33 -6.65
N LYS A 889 30.46 23.05 -5.51
CA LYS A 889 30.04 23.60 -4.22
C LYS A 889 30.17 25.12 -4.15
N ARG A 890 31.17 25.71 -4.82
CA ARG A 890 31.27 27.17 -4.97
C ARG A 890 30.14 27.74 -5.82
N ALA A 891 29.74 27.05 -6.88
CA ALA A 891 28.61 27.48 -7.70
C ALA A 891 27.29 27.40 -6.92
N GLU A 892 27.09 26.38 -6.10
CA GLU A 892 25.93 26.28 -5.19
C GLU A 892 25.93 27.41 -4.14
N LEU A 893 27.08 27.76 -3.57
CA LEU A 893 27.20 28.89 -2.65
C LEU A 893 26.83 30.22 -3.32
N GLU A 894 27.35 30.51 -4.51
CA GLU A 894 27.00 31.75 -5.23
C GLU A 894 25.52 31.79 -5.64
N LEU A 895 24.91 30.63 -5.97
CA LEU A 895 23.48 30.52 -6.25
C LEU A 895 22.62 30.89 -5.03
N MET A 896 23.01 30.47 -3.82
CA MET A 896 22.25 30.68 -2.59
C MET A 896 22.55 32.01 -1.89
N LYS A 897 23.65 32.68 -2.26
CA LYS A 897 24.09 33.97 -1.71
C LYS A 897 23.03 35.10 -1.73
N PRO A 898 22.19 35.28 -2.77
CA PRO A 898 21.17 36.31 -2.76
C PRO A 898 19.94 35.96 -1.90
N MET A 899 19.81 34.72 -1.42
CA MET A 899 18.70 34.27 -0.60
C MET A 899 18.94 34.64 0.87
N ASN A 900 17.91 35.16 1.55
CA ASN A 900 17.93 35.26 3.01
C ASN A 900 17.81 33.87 3.68
N ASP A 901 17.94 33.80 5.00
CA ASP A 901 17.98 32.51 5.72
C ASP A 901 16.67 31.71 5.63
N GLU A 902 15.50 32.37 5.63
CA GLU A 902 14.21 31.69 5.48
C GLU A 902 14.01 31.17 4.05
N GLN A 903 14.35 31.99 3.04
CA GLN A 903 14.30 31.62 1.63
C GLN A 903 15.22 30.44 1.34
N ARG A 904 16.47 30.49 1.83
CA ARG A 904 17.46 29.42 1.64
C ARG A 904 16.98 28.11 2.27
N ARG A 905 16.44 28.18 3.49
CA ARG A 905 15.91 27.02 4.21
C ARG A 905 14.75 26.36 3.46
N ASN A 906 13.74 27.14 3.06
CA ASN A 906 12.61 26.62 2.28
C ASN A 906 13.08 26.06 0.93
N TRP A 907 14.03 26.72 0.26
CA TRP A 907 14.58 26.26 -1.02
C TRP A 907 15.29 24.90 -0.91
N ILE A 908 15.99 24.66 0.21
CA ILE A 908 16.63 23.37 0.51
C ILE A 908 15.57 22.32 0.88
N ILE A 909 14.60 22.64 1.75
CA ILE A 909 13.53 21.71 2.16
C ILE A 909 12.73 21.20 0.96
N GLU A 910 12.43 22.08 0.00
CA GLU A 910 11.73 21.73 -1.24
C GLU A 910 12.49 20.71 -2.11
N ARG A 911 13.82 20.66 -2.00
CA ARG A 911 14.69 19.87 -2.89
C ARG A 911 15.26 18.61 -2.23
N TYR A 912 15.52 18.65 -0.93
CA TYR A 912 16.26 17.62 -0.20
C TYR A 912 15.53 17.10 1.04
#